data_AF-A0A5J4R5D7-F1
#
_entry.id   AF-A0A5J4R5D7-F1
#
_cell.length_a   1.000
_cell.length_b   1.000
_cell.length_c   1.000
_cell.angle_alpha   90.00
_cell.angle_beta   90.00
_cell.angle_gamma   90.00
#
_symmetry.space_group_name_H-M   'P 1'
#
loop_
_entity.id
_entity.type
_entity.pdbx_description
1 polymer ?
#
loop_
_entity_poly.entity_id
_entity_poly.type
_entity_poly.pdbx_seq_one_letter_code
_entity_poly.pdbx_strand_id
1 'polypeptide(L)'
;MLSLFSTSSDTAGFRLQYMEVFNWGTFHDKVFRISPQGNNSLLTGSNASGKSTLIDALLTLLVPAKKDRFYNQSSGAEKKGDRTEETYVLGNYGNIQREGETSATTQKLRDKNTYSVILASFANTDQRVITLFQLRWFANGELKRSFGLSHETLDIQKDFSNFDSKGTWKKLLDKKYNTNTAKKRIEFFNGIAEYGERIYNLFGMRSEKGLTLFNQIVGVKVLDDLDEFIRTNMLEERDAENEYVQLNDSFSTLMEAKTNIEKVKEQIAQLEPINKAADELTDIQEKLDQLQQSKDMAVYWFAKKNVELSEKEIEKCKKQLTDLNENLESLRKQEADLKSQETDLTVQIKTDAVGNQIEKLKTEIRRLEDSRDNRKQKLGAYSKVAQKVGFSTSPNETTFKENREKANEKKFELSKAIENKSEELRLAKNKKEEIDKRINENIGIIQSLQKSKNNISGREAEIRELILGKVGATAEEIPFIGELIRVKDDEKDWELSVEKILHNFALRLIVPEKYYANVNQFANSNNLSGRIIYQRYKGFTSLVNMQQKSVSPNSLLNKVDFKSKNTYTDWLEDVIYNQYNYTCVNDLQEFDRYEERAVTKEGLMKSVKGKHEKDDRPHVLKKDNYVLGWDNKEKVSLLKLEVKNQQELQKQAVAQIRTITETIKDINALQDDFSDLFKIYTKYDEIDWESYTKQIQEKTEQKSDLEKTNDKVKKLQEQLKQVQTDLNTLTNTIIKNEYKEILQIEEIELKKLKQIILIIIICLNNSAMLIFLLLNKKIPNYQMFPLRI
;
A
#
# COMPACT_ATOMS: atom_id res chain seq x y z
N MET A 1 55.51 23.47 10.94
CA MET A 1 55.42 24.71 11.75
C MET A 1 56.19 25.78 10.99
N LEU A 2 55.52 26.81 10.46
CA LEU A 2 56.17 27.88 9.71
C LEU A 2 56.97 28.74 10.70
N SER A 3 58.26 28.99 10.44
CA SER A 3 59.08 29.96 11.18
C SER A 3 58.67 31.40 10.83
N LEU A 4 57.37 31.68 10.89
CA LEU A 4 56.81 33.02 10.67
C LEU A 4 57.07 33.93 11.87
N PHE A 5 57.39 33.34 13.02
CA PHE A 5 57.63 34.04 14.28
C PHE A 5 58.94 33.54 14.92
N SER A 6 60.07 33.87 14.31
CA SER A 6 61.39 33.67 14.94
C SER A 6 61.55 34.62 16.12
N THR A 7 62.20 34.20 17.20
CA THR A 7 62.42 35.01 18.42
C THR A 7 63.39 36.19 18.23
N SER A 8 64.05 36.28 17.08
CA SER A 8 64.75 37.49 16.61
C SER A 8 63.83 38.27 15.67
N SER A 9 63.21 39.35 16.17
CA SER A 9 62.29 40.22 15.42
C SER A 9 62.87 40.75 14.11
N ASP A 10 64.19 40.88 14.05
CA ASP A 10 64.89 41.55 12.96
C ASP A 10 65.02 40.69 11.69
N THR A 11 64.81 39.37 11.78
CA THR A 11 65.00 38.43 10.66
C THR A 11 63.77 37.57 10.34
N ALA A 12 62.65 37.75 11.04
CA ALA A 12 61.43 36.97 10.82
C ALA A 12 60.72 37.30 9.48
N GLY A 13 59.97 36.32 8.95
CA GLY A 13 59.12 36.47 7.76
C GLY A 13 59.86 36.34 6.41
N PHE A 14 59.11 36.53 5.31
CA PHE A 14 59.67 36.61 3.96
C PHE A 14 60.17 38.03 3.67
N ARG A 15 61.43 38.15 3.26
CA ARG A 15 62.11 39.44 3.07
C ARG A 15 62.57 39.63 1.64
N LEU A 16 62.41 40.84 1.12
CA LEU A 16 62.75 41.18 -0.27
C LEU A 16 64.25 41.02 -0.51
N GLN A 17 64.64 40.07 -1.35
CA GLN A 17 66.03 39.81 -1.73
C GLN A 17 66.45 40.71 -2.88
N TYR A 18 65.64 40.73 -3.94
CA TYR A 18 65.83 41.61 -5.08
C TYR A 18 64.51 41.85 -5.80
N MET A 19 64.46 42.94 -6.57
CA MET A 19 63.36 43.26 -7.46
C MET A 19 63.92 43.72 -8.80
N GLU A 20 63.32 43.24 -9.89
CA GLU A 20 63.65 43.60 -11.25
C GLU A 20 62.43 44.21 -11.94
N VAL A 21 62.68 45.27 -12.72
CA VAL A 21 61.66 45.90 -13.56
C VAL A 21 62.17 46.03 -14.99
N PHE A 22 61.30 45.75 -15.94
CA PHE A 22 61.53 45.97 -17.36
C PHE A 22 60.35 46.75 -17.92
N ASN A 23 60.64 47.85 -18.62
CA ASN A 23 59.63 48.70 -19.23
C ASN A 23 58.53 49.07 -18.21
N TRP A 24 58.87 49.82 -17.16
CA TRP A 24 57.91 50.26 -16.13
C TRP A 24 58.19 51.70 -15.70
N GLY A 25 57.19 52.58 -15.83
CA GLY A 25 57.34 54.03 -15.67
C GLY A 25 58.45 54.59 -16.55
N THR A 26 59.40 55.29 -15.94
CA THR A 26 60.58 55.86 -16.61
C THR A 26 61.68 54.84 -16.92
N PHE A 27 61.60 53.60 -16.41
CA PHE A 27 62.55 52.55 -16.75
C PHE A 27 62.23 51.97 -18.13
N HIS A 28 63.18 52.08 -19.07
CA HIS A 28 62.97 51.76 -20.47
C HIS A 28 64.11 50.93 -21.06
N ASP A 29 63.75 49.92 -21.86
CA ASP A 29 64.60 49.10 -22.75
C ASP A 29 65.74 48.29 -22.09
N LYS A 30 65.88 48.39 -20.77
CA LYS A 30 66.84 47.63 -19.95
C LYS A 30 66.15 47.07 -18.71
N VAL A 31 66.69 45.96 -18.20
CA VAL A 31 66.28 45.40 -16.90
C VAL A 31 67.00 46.19 -15.81
N PHE A 32 66.23 46.78 -14.90
CA PHE A 32 66.77 47.48 -13.73
C PHE A 32 66.53 46.63 -12.49
N ARG A 33 67.59 46.40 -11.70
CA ARG A 33 67.55 45.56 -10.50
C ARG A 33 67.91 46.36 -9.25
N ILE A 34 67.11 46.22 -8.20
CA ILE A 34 67.50 46.57 -6.83
C ILE A 34 67.69 45.30 -6.02
N SER A 35 68.70 45.26 -5.16
CA SER A 35 69.02 44.07 -4.35
C SER A 35 69.18 44.40 -2.86
N PRO A 36 68.07 44.59 -2.13
CA PRO A 36 68.11 44.82 -0.67
C PRO A 36 68.71 43.65 0.13
N GLN A 37 68.73 42.44 -0.44
CA GLN A 37 69.25 41.22 0.19
C GLN A 37 68.62 40.93 1.57
N GLY A 38 67.33 41.25 1.73
CA GLY A 38 66.60 41.12 2.99
C GLY A 38 66.92 42.20 4.04
N ASN A 39 67.79 43.17 3.75
CA ASN A 39 68.14 44.23 4.70
C ASN A 39 67.31 45.50 4.50
N ASN A 40 67.28 46.36 5.51
CA ASN A 40 66.70 47.70 5.40
C ASN A 40 67.52 48.52 4.40
N SER A 41 66.88 49.01 3.34
CA SER A 41 67.55 49.73 2.25
C SER A 41 66.96 51.13 2.07
N LEU A 42 67.83 52.14 1.99
CA LEU A 42 67.42 53.52 1.75
C LEU A 42 67.53 53.84 0.24
N LEU A 43 66.40 54.19 -0.39
CA LEU A 43 66.37 54.64 -1.78
C LEU A 43 66.52 56.17 -1.85
N THR A 44 67.69 56.65 -2.26
CA THR A 44 68.02 58.08 -2.42
C THR A 44 68.33 58.43 -3.88
N GLY A 45 68.19 59.71 -4.25
CA GLY A 45 68.32 60.20 -5.63
C GLY A 45 67.60 61.53 -5.86
N SER A 46 67.84 62.20 -7.00
CA SER A 46 67.15 63.44 -7.37
C SER A 46 65.64 63.23 -7.60
N ASN A 47 64.87 64.32 -7.65
CA ASN A 47 63.47 64.23 -8.09
C ASN A 47 63.40 63.68 -9.53
N ALA A 48 62.37 62.89 -9.83
CA ALA A 48 62.20 62.18 -11.10
C ALA A 48 63.23 61.08 -11.43
N SER A 49 64.09 60.69 -10.49
CA SER A 49 65.05 59.56 -10.65
C SER A 49 64.42 58.16 -10.66
N GLY A 50 63.09 58.04 -10.53
CA GLY A 50 62.39 56.75 -10.56
C GLY A 50 62.23 56.04 -9.21
N LYS A 51 62.56 56.69 -8.09
CA LYS A 51 62.41 56.12 -6.73
C LYS A 51 60.98 55.65 -6.44
N SER A 52 60.00 56.55 -6.57
CA SER A 52 58.59 56.21 -6.35
C SER A 52 58.09 55.18 -7.38
N THR A 53 58.61 55.21 -8.60
CA THR A 53 58.29 54.22 -9.66
C THR A 53 58.64 52.79 -9.25
N LEU A 54 59.76 52.58 -8.55
CA LEU A 54 60.14 51.26 -8.02
C LEU A 54 59.22 50.81 -6.88
N ILE A 55 58.89 51.72 -5.97
CA ILE A 55 57.95 51.40 -4.88
C ILE A 55 56.55 51.09 -5.42
N ASP A 56 56.08 51.87 -6.39
CA ASP A 56 54.82 51.62 -7.10
C ASP A 56 54.84 50.27 -7.83
N ALA A 57 55.99 49.85 -8.38
CA ALA A 57 56.14 48.53 -8.98
C ALA A 57 56.01 47.40 -7.94
N LEU A 58 56.62 47.56 -6.77
CA LEU A 58 56.49 46.60 -5.67
C LEU A 58 55.06 46.52 -5.14
N LEU A 59 54.38 47.67 -4.98
CA LEU A 59 52.96 47.75 -4.64
C LEU A 59 52.09 47.05 -5.70
N THR A 60 52.39 47.26 -6.98
CA THR A 60 51.69 46.60 -8.09
C THR A 60 51.81 45.08 -7.99
N LEU A 61 52.97 44.59 -7.57
CA LEU A 61 53.25 43.17 -7.43
C LEU A 61 52.50 42.54 -6.25
N LEU A 62 52.50 43.19 -5.09
CA LEU A 62 51.92 42.66 -3.85
C LEU A 62 50.41 42.90 -3.70
N VAL A 63 49.90 43.99 -4.26
CA VAL A 63 48.47 44.36 -4.17
C VAL A 63 47.87 44.26 -5.57
N PRO A 64 47.46 43.07 -6.04
CA PRO A 64 47.12 42.86 -7.44
C PRO A 64 45.82 43.55 -7.88
N ALA A 65 44.89 43.79 -6.94
CA ALA A 65 43.61 44.45 -7.19
C ALA A 65 43.76 45.97 -7.42
N LYS A 66 43.30 46.46 -8.58
CA LYS A 66 43.40 47.88 -8.95
C LYS A 66 42.61 48.81 -8.01
N LYS A 67 41.47 48.36 -7.48
CA LYS A 67 40.61 49.13 -6.56
C LYS A 67 41.32 49.47 -5.24
N ASP A 68 42.25 48.63 -4.82
CA ASP A 68 42.94 48.72 -3.53
C ASP A 68 44.35 49.31 -3.68
N ARG A 69 44.69 49.86 -4.86
CA ARG A 69 45.99 50.48 -5.18
C ARG A 69 45.86 51.97 -5.47
N PHE A 70 46.73 52.77 -4.86
CA PHE A 70 46.92 54.18 -5.25
C PHE A 70 48.39 54.44 -5.53
N TYR A 71 48.69 54.91 -6.74
CA TYR A 71 50.07 55.23 -7.16
C TYR A 71 50.49 56.64 -6.72
N ASN A 72 51.80 56.86 -6.61
CA ASN A 72 52.41 58.18 -6.39
C ASN A 72 52.05 58.87 -5.07
N GLN A 73 51.65 58.10 -4.04
CA GLN A 73 51.24 58.60 -2.73
C GLN A 73 52.32 59.43 -2.02
N SER A 74 53.61 59.14 -2.26
CA SER A 74 54.74 59.81 -1.61
C SER A 74 55.05 61.23 -2.12
N SER A 75 54.31 61.75 -3.11
CA SER A 75 54.63 63.02 -3.79
C SER A 75 53.75 64.22 -3.40
N GLY A 76 52.77 64.05 -2.50
CA GLY A 76 51.99 65.14 -1.89
C GLY A 76 51.01 65.90 -2.80
N ALA A 77 51.02 65.69 -4.11
CA ALA A 77 50.08 66.30 -5.06
C ALA A 77 48.92 65.33 -5.37
N GLU A 78 47.78 65.52 -4.71
CA GLU A 78 46.58 64.70 -4.87
C GLU A 78 45.78 65.09 -6.12
N LYS A 79 45.93 64.32 -7.21
CA LYS A 79 44.84 64.13 -8.17
C LYS A 79 44.63 62.63 -8.40
N LYS A 80 43.52 62.13 -7.87
CA LYS A 80 43.07 60.75 -8.05
C LYS A 80 42.89 60.51 -9.55
N GLY A 81 43.74 59.66 -10.15
CA GLY A 81 43.65 59.27 -11.57
C GLY A 81 44.79 59.73 -12.49
N ASP A 82 45.76 60.54 -12.01
CA ASP A 82 46.86 61.05 -12.86
C ASP A 82 47.85 59.95 -13.31
N ARG A 83 47.95 58.85 -12.57
CA ARG A 83 48.77 57.68 -12.94
C ARG A 83 47.97 56.39 -12.86
N THR A 84 47.88 55.68 -13.97
CA THR A 84 47.29 54.34 -14.09
C THR A 84 48.33 53.31 -14.49
N GLU A 85 47.99 52.02 -14.40
CA GLU A 85 48.84 50.96 -14.93
C GLU A 85 49.20 51.18 -16.42
N GLU A 86 48.27 51.70 -17.24
CA GLU A 86 48.59 52.03 -18.63
C GLU A 86 49.67 53.12 -18.71
N THR A 87 49.62 54.14 -17.84
CA THR A 87 50.63 55.21 -17.84
C THR A 87 52.02 54.71 -17.46
N TYR A 88 52.12 53.73 -16.54
CA TYR A 88 53.40 53.09 -16.20
C TYR A 88 53.90 52.15 -17.32
N VAL A 89 53.01 51.44 -18.03
CA VAL A 89 53.40 50.58 -19.16
C VAL A 89 53.71 51.37 -20.43
N LEU A 90 53.20 52.59 -20.60
CA LEU A 90 53.58 53.46 -21.72
C LEU A 90 54.75 54.40 -21.37
N GLY A 91 55.05 54.53 -20.08
CA GLY A 91 56.12 55.39 -19.57
C GLY A 91 55.84 56.86 -19.81
N ASN A 92 54.70 57.35 -19.35
CA ASN A 92 54.35 58.77 -19.45
C ASN A 92 55.28 59.59 -18.53
N TYR A 93 56.00 60.58 -19.07
CA TYR A 93 57.00 61.34 -18.30
C TYR A 93 56.86 62.87 -18.39
N GLY A 94 56.03 63.39 -19.29
CA GLY A 94 55.81 64.82 -19.46
C GLY A 94 54.60 65.12 -20.33
N ASN A 95 54.15 66.37 -20.33
CA ASN A 95 53.13 66.88 -21.25
C ASN A 95 53.77 68.01 -22.07
N ILE A 96 53.63 67.99 -23.39
CA ILE A 96 53.97 69.14 -24.24
C ILE A 96 52.68 69.87 -24.60
N GLN A 97 52.68 71.18 -24.46
CA GLN A 97 51.65 72.04 -25.04
C GLN A 97 52.27 72.76 -26.24
N ARG A 98 51.78 72.49 -27.45
CA ARG A 98 52.20 73.21 -28.67
C ARG A 98 51.41 74.51 -28.78
N GLU A 99 52.05 75.60 -29.21
CA GLU A 99 51.37 76.89 -29.44
C GLU A 99 50.23 76.71 -30.45
N GLY A 100 49.00 76.99 -30.02
CA GLY A 100 47.78 76.88 -30.82
C GLY A 100 46.84 75.71 -30.46
N GLU A 101 47.25 74.76 -29.61
CA GLU A 101 46.38 73.67 -29.14
C GLU A 101 45.86 73.90 -27.70
N THR A 102 44.55 73.70 -27.50
CA THR A 102 43.87 73.91 -26.20
C THR A 102 44.12 72.79 -25.18
N SER A 103 44.73 71.67 -25.58
CA SER A 103 44.98 70.51 -24.72
C SER A 103 46.44 70.04 -24.82
N ALA A 104 47.09 69.81 -23.66
CA ALA A 104 48.45 69.30 -23.62
C ALA A 104 48.53 67.82 -24.06
N THR A 105 49.48 67.46 -24.92
CA THR A 105 49.73 66.08 -25.35
C THR A 105 50.75 65.40 -24.44
N THR A 106 50.37 64.25 -23.87
CA THR A 106 51.25 63.46 -22.99
C THR A 106 52.32 62.72 -23.78
N GLN A 107 53.58 62.98 -23.45
CA GLN A 107 54.73 62.26 -23.98
C GLN A 107 54.83 60.87 -23.36
N LYS A 108 55.07 59.87 -24.21
CA LYS A 108 55.18 58.45 -23.85
C LYS A 108 56.54 57.93 -24.30
N LEU A 109 57.22 57.15 -23.45
CA LEU A 109 58.46 56.47 -23.83
C LEU A 109 58.22 55.28 -24.75
N ARG A 110 57.01 54.70 -24.71
CA ARG A 110 56.67 53.42 -25.36
C ARG A 110 55.31 53.49 -26.05
N ASP A 111 55.17 52.70 -27.10
CA ASP A 111 53.90 52.49 -27.82
C ASP A 111 53.15 51.27 -27.26
N LYS A 112 52.01 50.91 -27.87
CA LYS A 112 51.22 49.74 -27.44
C LYS A 112 51.82 48.40 -27.87
N ASN A 113 52.99 48.36 -28.50
CA ASN A 113 53.65 47.10 -28.88
C ASN A 113 54.67 46.62 -27.84
N THR A 114 54.79 47.34 -26.71
CA THR A 114 55.66 46.95 -25.60
C THR A 114 55.02 45.92 -24.66
N TYR A 115 55.86 45.21 -23.91
CA TYR A 115 55.48 44.49 -22.71
C TYR A 115 56.31 44.98 -21.52
N SER A 116 55.70 44.89 -20.34
CA SER A 116 56.29 45.26 -19.06
C SER A 116 56.35 44.04 -18.16
N VAL A 117 57.47 43.89 -17.43
CA VAL A 117 57.67 42.80 -16.47
C VAL A 117 58.09 43.41 -15.14
N ILE A 118 57.40 43.00 -14.09
CA ILE A 118 57.76 43.31 -12.70
C ILE A 118 57.99 41.98 -12.00
N LEU A 119 59.12 41.84 -11.31
CA LEU A 119 59.51 40.63 -10.61
C LEU A 119 60.15 40.99 -9.27
N ALA A 120 59.79 40.29 -8.20
CA ALA A 120 60.44 40.41 -6.91
C ALA A 120 60.61 39.05 -6.25
N SER A 121 61.80 38.78 -5.74
CA SER A 121 62.11 37.55 -5.02
C SER A 121 62.24 37.81 -3.54
N PHE A 122 61.58 36.99 -2.74
CA PHE A 122 61.56 37.04 -1.29
C PHE A 122 62.14 35.74 -0.74
N ALA A 123 62.91 35.83 0.33
CA ALA A 123 63.41 34.66 1.05
C ALA A 123 63.20 34.80 2.55
N ASN A 124 62.97 33.68 3.23
CA ASN A 124 62.91 33.62 4.70
C ASN A 124 64.19 33.00 5.29
N THR A 125 64.29 32.96 6.61
CA THR A 125 65.42 32.36 7.35
C THR A 125 65.57 30.86 7.12
N ASP A 126 64.49 30.17 6.73
CA ASP A 126 64.51 28.75 6.33
C ASP A 126 64.98 28.54 4.88
N GLN A 127 65.54 29.58 4.23
CA GLN A 127 65.99 29.59 2.84
C GLN A 127 64.90 29.24 1.80
N ARG A 128 63.62 29.35 2.15
CA ARG A 128 62.53 29.23 1.19
C ARG A 128 62.46 30.48 0.35
N VAL A 129 62.46 30.31 -0.97
CA VAL A 129 62.36 31.39 -1.93
C VAL A 129 60.97 31.45 -2.52
N ILE A 130 60.40 32.64 -2.59
CA ILE A 130 59.17 32.93 -3.32
C ILE A 130 59.45 34.10 -4.25
N THR A 131 59.37 33.87 -5.55
CA THR A 131 59.50 34.90 -6.57
C THR A 131 58.15 35.21 -7.18
N LEU A 132 57.66 36.43 -6.95
CA LEU A 132 56.44 36.96 -7.54
C LEU A 132 56.77 37.65 -8.86
N PHE A 133 55.95 37.43 -9.90
CA PHE A 133 56.10 38.16 -11.15
C PHE A 133 54.75 38.50 -11.79
N GLN A 134 54.73 39.63 -12.49
CA GLN A 134 53.57 40.09 -13.25
C GLN A 134 54.01 40.63 -14.60
N LEU A 135 53.30 40.21 -15.65
CA LEU A 135 53.52 40.68 -17.02
C LEU A 135 52.31 41.47 -17.50
N ARG A 136 52.58 42.54 -18.24
CA ARG A 136 51.56 43.43 -18.81
C ARG A 136 51.90 43.77 -20.25
N TRP A 137 50.94 43.66 -21.14
CA TRP A 137 51.09 43.99 -22.55
C TRP A 137 49.75 44.43 -23.13
N PHE A 138 49.75 45.17 -24.24
CA PHE A 138 48.51 45.50 -24.92
C PHE A 138 48.17 44.41 -25.95
N ALA A 139 46.92 43.97 -25.96
CA ALA A 139 46.35 43.12 -27.01
C ALA A 139 44.99 43.69 -27.40
N ASN A 140 44.75 43.88 -28.70
CA ASN A 140 43.51 44.48 -29.23
C ASN A 140 43.16 45.84 -28.58
N GLY A 141 44.18 46.65 -28.25
CA GLY A 141 44.01 47.97 -27.65
C GLY A 141 43.83 47.98 -26.13
N GLU A 142 43.58 46.83 -25.50
CA GLU A 142 43.40 46.66 -24.04
C GLU A 142 44.68 46.17 -23.35
N LEU A 143 44.91 46.61 -22.11
CA LEU A 143 46.01 46.14 -21.27
C LEU A 143 45.68 44.75 -20.68
N LYS A 144 46.33 43.71 -21.19
CA LYS A 144 46.28 42.34 -20.64
C LYS A 144 47.34 42.16 -19.56
N ARG A 145 47.07 41.23 -18.64
CA ARG A 145 47.87 40.94 -17.45
C ARG A 145 48.05 39.44 -17.30
N SER A 146 49.23 39.01 -16.87
CA SER A 146 49.51 37.63 -16.47
C SER A 146 50.16 37.63 -15.09
N PHE A 147 49.65 36.80 -14.19
CA PHE A 147 50.10 36.70 -12.81
C PHE A 147 50.76 35.34 -12.59
N GLY A 148 51.91 35.33 -11.93
CA GLY A 148 52.59 34.10 -11.59
C GLY A 148 53.51 34.21 -10.37
N LEU A 149 53.84 33.04 -9.86
CA LEU A 149 54.66 32.84 -8.66
C LEU A 149 55.61 31.67 -8.91
N SER A 150 56.81 31.75 -8.37
CA SER A 150 57.80 30.67 -8.38
C SER A 150 58.31 30.38 -6.98
N HIS A 151 58.55 29.11 -6.66
CA HIS A 151 59.26 28.67 -5.46
C HIS A 151 60.79 28.66 -5.64
N GLU A 152 61.28 29.22 -6.74
CA GLU A 152 62.69 29.38 -7.09
C GLU A 152 62.99 30.82 -7.52
N THR A 153 64.28 31.19 -7.53
CA THR A 153 64.74 32.49 -8.03
C THR A 153 64.57 32.57 -9.55
N LEU A 154 64.00 33.67 -10.04
CA LEU A 154 63.84 33.95 -11.48
C LEU A 154 64.51 35.29 -11.83
N ASP A 155 65.03 35.42 -13.06
CA ASP A 155 65.64 36.65 -13.58
C ASP A 155 64.92 37.08 -14.87
N ILE A 156 64.53 38.35 -15.01
CA ILE A 156 63.79 38.87 -16.18
C ILE A 156 64.55 38.60 -17.49
N GLN A 157 65.85 38.86 -17.51
CA GLN A 157 66.66 38.69 -18.71
C GLN A 157 66.76 37.23 -19.18
N LYS A 158 66.76 36.27 -18.25
CA LYS A 158 66.90 34.83 -18.56
C LYS A 158 65.56 34.16 -18.85
N ASP A 159 64.53 34.52 -18.09
CA ASP A 159 63.28 33.77 -18.05
C ASP A 159 62.15 34.45 -18.87
N PHE A 160 62.24 35.75 -19.12
CA PHE A 160 61.18 36.53 -19.76
C PHE A 160 61.62 37.27 -21.05
N SER A 161 62.81 36.97 -21.57
CA SER A 161 63.35 37.60 -22.80
C SER A 161 62.60 37.25 -24.08
N ASN A 162 62.01 36.04 -24.15
CA ASN A 162 61.27 35.55 -25.33
C ASN A 162 59.75 35.71 -25.19
N PHE A 163 59.28 36.91 -24.85
CA PHE A 163 57.86 37.18 -24.68
C PHE A 163 57.08 37.18 -26.00
N ASP A 164 55.92 36.52 -26.03
CA ASP A 164 54.97 36.55 -27.13
C ASP A 164 53.52 36.77 -26.66
N SER A 165 52.73 37.53 -27.41
CA SER A 165 51.33 37.84 -27.07
C SER A 165 50.39 36.62 -27.14
N LYS A 166 50.82 35.51 -27.77
CA LYS A 166 50.05 34.26 -27.91
C LYS A 166 50.23 33.30 -26.72
N GLY A 167 51.12 33.62 -25.76
CA GLY A 167 51.30 32.86 -24.53
C GLY A 167 52.23 31.64 -24.64
N THR A 168 53.08 31.57 -25.65
CA THR A 168 54.11 30.53 -25.81
C THR A 168 55.17 30.62 -24.70
N TRP A 169 55.55 31.83 -24.29
CA TRP A 169 56.48 32.09 -23.18
C TRP A 169 56.03 31.43 -21.87
N LYS A 170 54.71 31.46 -21.59
CA LYS A 170 54.10 30.83 -20.42
C LYS A 170 54.27 29.31 -20.45
N LYS A 171 54.05 28.69 -21.62
CA LYS A 171 54.25 27.24 -21.81
C LYS A 171 55.72 26.83 -21.73
N LEU A 172 56.64 27.68 -22.24
CA LEU A 172 58.08 27.42 -22.16
C LEU A 172 58.58 27.47 -20.71
N LEU A 173 58.11 28.42 -19.91
CA LEU A 173 58.44 28.50 -18.48
C LEU A 173 57.85 27.33 -17.69
N ASP A 174 56.59 26.98 -17.93
CA ASP A 174 55.95 25.82 -17.30
C ASP A 174 56.73 24.53 -17.63
N LYS A 175 57.10 24.32 -18.90
CA LYS A 175 57.94 23.20 -19.31
C LYS A 175 59.33 23.23 -18.67
N LYS A 176 60.00 24.39 -18.61
CA LYS A 176 61.36 24.51 -18.07
C LYS A 176 61.43 24.16 -16.58
N TYR A 177 60.45 24.59 -15.78
CA TYR A 177 60.51 24.50 -14.32
C TYR A 177 59.59 23.44 -13.69
N ASN A 178 58.54 22.98 -14.39
CA ASN A 178 57.59 21.99 -13.86
C ASN A 178 57.74 20.58 -14.47
N THR A 179 58.58 20.38 -15.50
CA THR A 179 58.84 19.04 -16.04
C THR A 179 59.63 18.21 -15.03
N ASN A 180 59.27 16.93 -14.84
CA ASN A 180 59.91 15.97 -13.92
C ASN A 180 59.91 16.34 -12.42
N THR A 181 58.98 17.20 -11.97
CA THR A 181 58.83 17.54 -10.54
C THR A 181 57.44 17.16 -10.03
N ALA A 182 57.37 16.48 -8.87
CA ALA A 182 56.11 16.08 -8.24
C ALA A 182 55.28 17.26 -7.70
N LYS A 183 55.90 18.44 -7.50
CA LYS A 183 55.25 19.69 -7.09
C LYS A 183 55.57 20.78 -8.10
N LYS A 184 54.58 21.61 -8.43
CA LYS A 184 54.78 22.76 -9.33
C LYS A 184 55.75 23.76 -8.68
N ARG A 185 56.86 24.06 -9.37
CA ARG A 185 57.83 25.09 -9.01
C ARG A 185 57.36 26.47 -9.44
N ILE A 186 56.75 26.58 -10.61
CA ILE A 186 56.12 27.81 -11.10
C ILE A 186 54.60 27.60 -11.19
N GLU A 187 53.85 28.57 -10.70
CA GLU A 187 52.40 28.61 -10.69
C GLU A 187 51.92 29.85 -11.46
N PHE A 188 50.89 29.67 -12.30
CA PHE A 188 50.25 30.75 -13.03
C PHE A 188 48.77 30.80 -12.67
N PHE A 189 48.23 32.00 -12.55
CA PHE A 189 46.86 32.23 -12.07
C PHE A 189 46.00 32.88 -13.14
N ASN A 190 44.71 32.55 -13.16
CA ASN A 190 43.77 33.04 -14.17
C ASN A 190 43.17 34.40 -13.79
N GLY A 191 43.31 34.82 -12.52
CA GLY A 191 42.77 36.08 -12.03
C GLY A 191 43.51 36.62 -10.81
N ILE A 192 43.12 37.83 -10.44
CA ILE A 192 43.67 38.60 -9.31
C ILE A 192 43.38 37.90 -7.98
N ALA A 193 42.17 37.32 -7.82
CA ALA A 193 41.74 36.67 -6.58
C ALA A 193 42.58 35.42 -6.27
N GLU A 194 42.72 34.49 -7.24
CA GLU A 194 43.54 33.27 -7.08
C GLU A 194 45.01 33.62 -6.76
N TYR A 195 45.55 34.64 -7.43
CA TYR A 195 46.92 35.11 -7.19
C TYR A 195 47.08 35.72 -5.79
N GLY A 196 46.16 36.59 -5.38
CA GLY A 196 46.14 37.19 -4.04
C GLY A 196 46.00 36.15 -2.93
N GLU A 197 45.08 35.19 -3.12
CA GLU A 197 44.89 34.05 -2.21
C GLU A 197 46.15 33.23 -2.02
N ARG A 198 46.84 32.93 -3.13
CA ARG A 198 48.08 32.18 -3.06
C ARG A 198 49.18 32.96 -2.32
N ILE A 199 49.30 34.27 -2.55
CA ILE A 199 50.28 35.12 -1.87
C ILE A 199 49.99 35.15 -0.37
N TYR A 200 48.79 35.54 0.05
CA TYR A 200 48.53 35.74 1.48
C TYR A 200 48.69 34.42 2.26
N ASN A 201 48.31 33.28 1.67
CA ASN A 201 48.53 31.96 2.26
C ASN A 201 50.03 31.59 2.38
N LEU A 202 50.83 31.83 1.33
CA LEU A 202 52.25 31.49 1.33
C LEU A 202 53.08 32.39 2.25
N PHE A 203 52.75 33.68 2.31
CA PHE A 203 53.39 34.64 3.19
C PHE A 203 52.86 34.56 4.64
N GLY A 204 51.87 33.71 4.92
CA GLY A 204 51.37 33.46 6.28
C GLY A 204 50.42 34.53 6.82
N MET A 205 49.75 35.27 5.93
CA MET A 205 48.72 36.24 6.27
C MET A 205 47.37 35.54 6.48
N ARG A 206 46.48 36.12 7.30
CA ARG A 206 45.18 35.50 7.64
C ARG A 206 44.12 35.68 6.56
N SER A 207 44.16 36.80 5.83
CA SER A 207 43.18 37.14 4.79
C SER A 207 43.74 38.11 3.75
N GLU A 208 43.00 38.35 2.69
CA GLU A 208 43.32 39.33 1.62
C GLU A 208 43.51 40.76 2.18
N LYS A 209 42.88 41.10 3.31
CA LYS A 209 43.09 42.39 4.01
C LYS A 209 44.56 42.63 4.36
N GLY A 210 45.34 41.56 4.56
CA GLY A 210 46.79 41.66 4.75
C GLY A 210 47.52 42.30 3.57
N LEU A 211 47.04 42.09 2.35
CA LEU A 211 47.60 42.70 1.14
C LEU A 211 47.19 44.18 1.01
N THR A 212 45.95 44.54 1.37
CA THR A 212 45.48 45.94 1.30
C THR A 212 46.21 46.85 2.29
N LEU A 213 46.64 46.31 3.45
CA LEU A 213 47.47 47.01 4.43
C LEU A 213 48.80 47.51 3.84
N PHE A 214 49.43 46.77 2.91
CA PHE A 214 50.67 47.23 2.27
C PHE A 214 50.49 48.55 1.52
N ASN A 215 49.34 48.76 0.88
CA ASN A 215 49.06 50.00 0.17
C ASN A 215 48.89 51.20 1.12
N GLN A 216 48.36 50.98 2.32
CA GLN A 216 48.18 52.01 3.35
C GLN A 216 49.49 52.35 4.07
N ILE A 217 50.40 51.39 4.25
CA ILE A 217 51.69 51.62 4.93
C ILE A 217 52.68 52.40 4.04
N VAL A 218 52.65 52.21 2.72
CA VAL A 218 53.60 52.85 1.80
C VAL A 218 53.35 54.34 1.60
N GLY A 219 52.09 54.78 1.69
CA GLY A 219 51.74 56.19 1.77
C GLY A 219 51.60 56.60 3.22
N VAL A 220 52.69 56.99 3.88
CA VAL A 220 52.65 57.54 5.24
C VAL A 220 51.85 58.84 5.23
N LYS A 221 50.53 58.73 5.34
CA LYS A 221 49.61 59.80 5.71
C LYS A 221 48.96 59.36 7.02
N VAL A 222 48.87 60.31 7.94
CA VAL A 222 48.38 60.17 9.31
C VAL A 222 47.11 59.29 9.33
N LEU A 223 47.16 58.19 10.09
CA LEU A 223 45.97 57.39 10.37
C LEU A 223 45.02 58.29 11.17
N ASP A 224 43.89 58.70 10.59
CA ASP A 224 42.95 59.60 11.24
C ASP A 224 42.29 58.95 12.48
N ASP A 225 41.97 57.64 12.40
CA ASP A 225 41.44 56.84 13.51
C ASP A 225 42.10 55.45 13.55
N LEU A 226 42.81 55.18 14.64
CA LEU A 226 43.48 53.89 14.87
C LEU A 226 42.48 52.75 15.10
N ASP A 227 41.36 53.03 15.76
CA ASP A 227 40.36 52.01 16.10
C ASP A 227 39.60 51.56 14.85
N GLU A 228 39.22 52.51 14.00
CA GLU A 228 38.60 52.21 12.71
C GLU A 228 39.56 51.42 11.81
N PHE A 229 40.84 51.79 11.80
CA PHE A 229 41.86 51.06 11.06
C PHE A 229 42.01 49.60 11.54
N ILE A 230 42.07 49.38 12.86
CA ILE A 230 42.18 48.04 13.45
C ILE A 230 40.92 47.22 13.17
N ARG A 231 39.72 47.78 13.37
CA ARG A 231 38.46 47.08 13.11
C ARG A 231 38.32 46.70 11.64
N THR A 232 38.63 47.62 10.75
CA THR A 232 38.43 47.41 9.32
C THR A 232 39.47 46.47 8.72
N ASN A 233 40.75 46.61 9.09
CA ASN A 233 41.85 45.92 8.41
C ASN A 233 42.45 44.75 9.20
N MET A 234 42.29 44.70 10.53
CA MET A 234 42.90 43.65 11.37
C MET A 234 41.89 42.65 11.95
N LEU A 235 40.59 42.99 12.03
CA LEU A 235 39.53 42.08 12.46
C LEU A 235 38.77 41.48 11.27
N GLU A 236 38.45 40.18 11.40
CA GLU A 236 37.63 39.44 10.44
C GLU A 236 36.17 39.48 10.91
N GLU A 237 35.26 39.92 10.04
CA GLU A 237 33.81 39.83 10.31
C GLU A 237 33.37 38.37 10.12
N ARG A 238 32.66 37.81 11.10
CA ARG A 238 32.06 36.48 11.01
C ARG A 238 30.56 36.61 10.72
N ASP A 239 30.11 35.93 9.67
CA ASP A 239 28.71 35.94 9.23
C ASP A 239 27.88 34.88 9.97
N ALA A 240 27.57 35.17 11.23
CA ALA A 240 26.85 34.26 12.12
C ALA A 240 25.43 33.92 11.63
N GLU A 241 24.80 34.82 10.86
CA GLU A 241 23.44 34.62 10.33
C GLU A 241 23.42 33.49 9.29
N ASN A 242 24.38 33.50 8.36
CA ASN A 242 24.49 32.44 7.36
C ASN A 242 24.84 31.07 7.97
N GLU A 243 25.69 31.03 9.01
CA GLU A 243 25.96 29.79 9.73
C GLU A 243 24.70 29.23 10.42
N TYR A 244 23.87 30.09 11.00
CA TYR A 244 22.59 29.69 11.61
C TYR A 244 21.61 29.13 10.58
N VAL A 245 21.46 29.79 9.42
CA VAL A 245 20.58 29.31 8.33
C VAL A 245 21.01 27.92 7.86
N GLN A 246 22.31 27.69 7.63
CA GLN A 246 22.81 26.38 7.23
C GLN A 246 22.52 25.29 8.27
N LEU A 247 22.60 25.62 9.56
CA LEU A 247 22.28 24.69 10.63
C LEU A 247 20.79 24.35 10.68
N ASN A 248 19.93 25.35 10.50
CA ASN A 248 18.48 25.18 10.48
C ASN A 248 18.01 24.32 9.30
N ASP A 249 18.59 24.53 8.12
CA ASP A 249 18.30 23.72 6.92
C ASP A 249 18.74 22.27 7.10
N SER A 250 19.91 22.05 7.71
CA SER A 250 20.41 20.72 8.07
C SER A 250 19.47 20.02 9.06
N PHE A 251 18.94 20.74 10.05
CA PHE A 251 17.99 20.19 11.01
C PHE A 251 16.65 19.82 10.37
N SER A 252 16.15 20.67 9.45
CA SER A 252 14.93 20.40 8.70
C SER A 252 15.06 19.13 7.85
N THR A 253 16.19 18.96 7.17
CA THR A 253 16.51 17.76 6.39
C THR A 253 16.51 16.49 7.25
N LEU A 254 17.09 16.56 8.46
CA LEU A 254 17.09 15.43 9.40
C LEU A 254 15.68 15.10 9.91
N MET A 255 14.84 16.12 10.12
CA MET A 255 13.47 15.94 10.58
C MET A 255 12.59 15.29 9.50
N GLU A 256 12.76 15.69 8.24
CA GLU A 256 12.12 15.02 7.10
C GLU A 256 12.57 13.56 6.97
N ALA A 257 13.87 13.29 7.08
CA ALA A 257 14.41 11.93 7.04
C ALA A 257 13.81 11.04 8.15
N LYS A 258 13.71 11.56 9.37
CA LYS A 258 13.06 10.86 10.49
C LYS A 258 11.59 10.57 10.18
N THR A 259 10.84 11.56 9.69
CA THR A 259 9.43 11.41 9.34
C THR A 259 9.22 10.36 8.25
N ASN A 260 10.10 10.34 7.25
CA ASN A 260 10.08 9.32 6.19
C ASN A 260 10.37 7.92 6.73
N ILE A 261 11.34 7.76 7.65
CA ILE A 261 11.64 6.48 8.29
C ILE A 261 10.42 5.99 9.10
N GLU A 262 9.77 6.86 9.87
CA GLU A 262 8.57 6.53 10.63
C GLU A 262 7.42 6.11 9.70
N LYS A 263 7.21 6.84 8.60
CA LYS A 263 6.21 6.49 7.58
C LYS A 263 6.47 5.12 6.96
N VAL A 264 7.73 4.81 6.59
CA VAL A 264 8.10 3.52 6.01
C VAL A 264 7.91 2.39 7.03
N LYS A 265 8.26 2.60 8.31
CA LYS A 265 8.00 1.62 9.37
C LYS A 265 6.51 1.32 9.51
N GLU A 266 5.67 2.34 9.49
CA GLU A 266 4.22 2.16 9.58
C GLU A 266 3.67 1.43 8.34
N GLN A 267 4.17 1.74 7.14
CA GLN A 267 3.83 1.02 5.91
C GLN A 267 4.19 -0.47 6.00
N ILE A 268 5.38 -0.80 6.51
CA ILE A 268 5.79 -2.19 6.72
C ILE A 268 4.85 -2.87 7.73
N ALA A 269 4.54 -2.21 8.86
CA ALA A 269 3.65 -2.76 9.87
C ALA A 269 2.23 -3.04 9.33
N GLN A 270 1.72 -2.17 8.44
CA GLN A 270 0.42 -2.37 7.78
C GLN A 270 0.43 -3.48 6.72
N LEU A 271 1.57 -3.70 6.06
CA LEU A 271 1.74 -4.77 5.07
C LEU A 271 2.02 -6.13 5.69
N GLU A 272 2.56 -6.19 6.92
CA GLU A 272 2.86 -7.43 7.63
C GLU A 272 1.67 -8.39 7.79
N PRO A 273 0.44 -7.96 8.18
CA PRO A 273 -0.70 -8.86 8.23
C PRO A 273 -1.13 -9.37 6.85
N ILE A 274 -0.95 -8.58 5.79
CA ILE A 274 -1.24 -9.00 4.41
C ILE A 274 -0.25 -10.09 3.98
N ASN A 275 1.03 -9.93 4.31
CA ASN A 275 2.04 -10.94 4.02
C ASN A 275 1.78 -12.24 4.79
N LYS A 276 1.41 -12.16 6.09
CA LYS A 276 1.01 -13.33 6.88
C LYS A 276 -0.19 -14.06 6.26
N ALA A 277 -1.21 -13.32 5.81
CA ALA A 277 -2.36 -13.91 5.13
C ALA A 277 -1.96 -14.56 3.78
N ALA A 278 -1.00 -14.00 3.05
CA ALA A 278 -0.48 -14.60 1.82
C ALA A 278 0.30 -15.90 2.10
N ASP A 279 1.09 -15.93 3.17
CA ASP A 279 1.80 -17.13 3.61
C ASP A 279 0.80 -18.23 4.04
N GLU A 280 -0.23 -17.88 4.81
CA GLU A 280 -1.32 -18.78 5.19
C GLU A 280 -2.08 -19.32 3.97
N LEU A 281 -2.38 -18.47 2.99
CA LEU A 281 -3.02 -18.91 1.74
C LEU A 281 -2.14 -19.88 0.96
N THR A 282 -0.83 -19.64 0.93
CA THR A 282 0.12 -20.52 0.25
C THR A 282 0.17 -21.89 0.93
N ASP A 283 0.25 -21.95 2.26
CA ASP A 283 0.21 -23.20 3.03
C ASP A 283 -1.12 -23.95 2.85
N ILE A 284 -2.25 -23.22 2.83
CA ILE A 284 -3.56 -23.81 2.54
C ILE A 284 -3.60 -24.38 1.12
N GLN A 285 -3.06 -23.66 0.13
CA GLN A 285 -3.03 -24.12 -1.26
C GLN A 285 -2.17 -25.38 -1.41
N GLU A 286 -1.00 -25.44 -0.77
CA GLU A 286 -0.15 -26.63 -0.76
C GLU A 286 -0.86 -27.83 -0.12
N LYS A 287 -1.54 -27.61 1.02
CA LYS A 287 -2.36 -28.65 1.67
C LYS A 287 -3.51 -29.11 0.79
N LEU A 288 -4.17 -28.18 0.09
CA LEU A 288 -5.26 -28.50 -0.83
C LEU A 288 -4.75 -29.34 -2.00
N ASP A 289 -3.61 -28.98 -2.60
CA ASP A 289 -2.98 -29.74 -3.68
C ASP A 289 -2.59 -31.16 -3.20
N GLN A 290 -2.03 -31.30 -1.99
CA GLN A 290 -1.71 -32.60 -1.39
C GLN A 290 -2.97 -33.45 -1.13
N LEU A 291 -4.04 -32.84 -0.61
CA LEU A 291 -5.32 -33.51 -0.37
C LEU A 291 -5.99 -33.91 -1.68
N GLN A 292 -5.90 -33.09 -2.70
CA GLN A 292 -6.43 -33.37 -4.03
C GLN A 292 -5.66 -34.54 -4.66
N GLN A 293 -4.32 -34.54 -4.59
CA GLN A 293 -3.52 -35.69 -5.02
C GLN A 293 -3.86 -36.96 -4.22
N SER A 294 -4.07 -36.83 -2.91
CA SER A 294 -4.46 -37.96 -2.06
C SER A 294 -5.85 -38.50 -2.44
N LYS A 295 -6.80 -37.62 -2.75
CA LYS A 295 -8.14 -37.97 -3.25
C LYS A 295 -8.05 -38.69 -4.60
N ASP A 296 -7.24 -38.18 -5.53
CA ASP A 296 -7.03 -38.78 -6.83
C ASP A 296 -6.36 -40.16 -6.70
N MET A 297 -5.39 -40.29 -5.79
CA MET A 297 -4.75 -41.57 -5.46
C MET A 297 -5.68 -42.56 -4.75
N ALA A 298 -6.61 -42.08 -3.93
CA ALA A 298 -7.61 -42.91 -3.27
C ALA A 298 -8.49 -43.64 -4.30
N VAL A 299 -8.79 -43.02 -5.45
CA VAL A 299 -9.53 -43.67 -6.55
C VAL A 299 -8.81 -44.92 -7.03
N TYR A 300 -7.47 -44.88 -7.16
CA TYR A 300 -6.68 -46.06 -7.54
C TYR A 300 -6.66 -47.13 -6.46
N TRP A 301 -6.61 -46.75 -5.18
CA TRP A 301 -6.69 -47.70 -4.08
C TRP A 301 -8.05 -48.40 -4.04
N PHE A 302 -9.15 -47.65 -4.17
CA PHE A 302 -10.51 -48.21 -4.26
C PHE A 302 -10.69 -49.06 -5.52
N ALA A 303 -10.14 -48.65 -6.65
CA ALA A 303 -10.11 -49.44 -7.88
C ALA A 303 -9.42 -50.79 -7.67
N LYS A 304 -8.21 -50.80 -7.10
CA LYS A 304 -7.47 -52.01 -6.77
C LYS A 304 -8.25 -52.92 -5.81
N LYS A 305 -8.81 -52.36 -4.72
CA LYS A 305 -9.60 -53.13 -3.76
C LYS A 305 -10.89 -53.69 -4.37
N ASN A 306 -11.54 -52.93 -5.25
CA ASN A 306 -12.72 -53.41 -5.97
C ASN A 306 -12.38 -54.54 -6.95
N VAL A 307 -11.22 -54.51 -7.60
CA VAL A 307 -10.72 -55.62 -8.43
C VAL A 307 -10.50 -56.85 -7.56
N GLU A 308 -9.74 -56.74 -6.47
CA GLU A 308 -9.47 -57.86 -5.55
C GLU A 308 -10.77 -58.50 -4.99
N LEU A 309 -11.76 -57.68 -4.61
CA LEU A 309 -13.05 -58.19 -4.13
C LEU A 309 -13.90 -58.80 -5.24
N SER A 310 -13.87 -58.22 -6.44
CA SER A 310 -14.61 -58.74 -7.58
C SER A 310 -14.03 -60.06 -8.08
N GLU A 311 -12.70 -60.23 -8.06
CA GLU A 311 -12.03 -61.50 -8.36
C GLU A 311 -12.45 -62.61 -7.38
N LYS A 312 -12.50 -62.31 -6.07
CA LYS A 312 -12.99 -63.27 -5.06
C LYS A 312 -14.44 -63.69 -5.28
N GLU A 313 -15.31 -62.74 -5.62
CA GLU A 313 -16.71 -63.06 -5.95
C GLU A 313 -16.83 -63.84 -7.26
N ILE A 314 -16.02 -63.54 -8.28
CA ILE A 314 -15.95 -64.34 -9.51
C ILE A 314 -15.52 -65.78 -9.20
N GLU A 315 -14.53 -65.99 -8.34
CA GLU A 315 -14.11 -67.34 -7.94
C GLU A 315 -15.24 -68.10 -7.23
N LYS A 316 -16.02 -67.41 -6.39
CA LYS A 316 -17.20 -67.97 -5.73
C LYS A 316 -18.30 -68.31 -6.75
N CYS A 317 -18.61 -67.41 -7.67
CA CYS A 317 -19.56 -67.66 -8.76
C CYS A 317 -19.14 -68.87 -9.60
N LYS A 318 -17.85 -69.00 -9.95
CA LYS A 318 -17.33 -70.14 -10.71
C LYS A 318 -17.52 -71.47 -9.99
N LYS A 319 -17.28 -71.51 -8.67
CA LYS A 319 -17.54 -72.71 -7.86
C LYS A 319 -19.04 -73.07 -7.89
N GLN A 320 -19.91 -72.09 -7.65
CA GLN A 320 -21.37 -72.29 -7.71
C GLN A 320 -21.85 -72.72 -9.10
N LEU A 321 -21.29 -72.15 -10.17
CA LEU A 321 -21.58 -72.56 -11.55
C LEU A 321 -21.10 -73.98 -11.83
N THR A 322 -19.99 -74.41 -11.24
CA THR A 322 -19.51 -75.79 -11.39
C THR A 322 -20.52 -76.75 -10.76
N ASP A 323 -20.92 -76.50 -9.51
CA ASP A 323 -21.90 -77.32 -8.79
C ASP A 323 -23.26 -77.35 -9.52
N LEU A 324 -23.74 -76.19 -9.99
CA LEU A 324 -25.00 -76.08 -10.73
C LEU A 324 -24.92 -76.72 -12.11
N ASN A 325 -23.79 -76.65 -12.82
CA ASN A 325 -23.62 -77.32 -14.10
C ASN A 325 -23.55 -78.85 -13.95
N GLU A 326 -22.92 -79.35 -12.89
CA GLU A 326 -22.93 -80.79 -12.56
C GLU A 326 -24.36 -81.27 -12.26
N ASN A 327 -25.12 -80.50 -11.46
CA ASN A 327 -26.54 -80.77 -11.23
C ASN A 327 -27.35 -80.70 -12.53
N LEU A 328 -27.11 -79.69 -13.37
CA LEU A 328 -27.79 -79.52 -14.65
C LEU A 328 -27.46 -80.66 -15.62
N GLU A 329 -26.23 -81.18 -15.64
CA GLU A 329 -25.87 -82.38 -16.39
C GLU A 329 -26.65 -83.60 -15.90
N SER A 330 -26.81 -83.76 -14.59
CA SER A 330 -27.62 -84.84 -14.02
C SER A 330 -29.10 -84.71 -14.39
N LEU A 331 -29.65 -83.49 -14.35
CA LEU A 331 -31.03 -83.20 -14.75
C LEU A 331 -31.23 -83.32 -16.26
N ARG A 332 -30.23 -82.98 -17.08
CA ARG A 332 -30.24 -83.18 -18.54
C ARG A 332 -30.20 -84.65 -18.91
N LYS A 333 -29.53 -85.51 -18.12
CA LYS A 333 -29.63 -86.97 -18.30
C LYS A 333 -31.05 -87.45 -18.03
N GLN A 334 -31.67 -87.00 -16.94
CA GLN A 334 -33.08 -87.27 -16.65
C GLN A 334 -34.04 -86.70 -17.72
N GLU A 335 -33.74 -85.51 -18.24
CA GLU A 335 -34.47 -84.90 -19.35
C GLU A 335 -34.28 -85.68 -20.65
N ALA A 336 -33.08 -86.19 -20.94
CA ALA A 336 -32.81 -87.01 -22.12
C ALA A 336 -33.57 -88.34 -22.04
N ASP A 337 -33.67 -88.94 -20.86
CA ASP A 337 -34.46 -90.15 -20.62
C ASP A 337 -35.96 -89.87 -20.83
N LEU A 338 -36.48 -88.77 -20.27
CA LEU A 338 -37.88 -88.34 -20.46
C LEU A 338 -38.17 -87.86 -21.89
N LYS A 339 -37.21 -87.24 -22.58
CA LYS A 339 -37.30 -86.84 -24.00
C LYS A 339 -37.22 -88.03 -24.92
N SER A 340 -36.46 -89.08 -24.58
CA SER A 340 -36.51 -90.34 -25.33
C SER A 340 -37.91 -90.93 -25.24
N GLN A 341 -38.51 -90.93 -24.05
CA GLN A 341 -39.91 -91.34 -23.84
C GLN A 341 -40.90 -90.42 -24.56
N GLU A 342 -40.71 -89.09 -24.51
CA GLU A 342 -41.53 -88.12 -25.25
C GLU A 342 -41.35 -88.29 -26.76
N THR A 343 -40.15 -88.55 -27.26
CA THR A 343 -39.84 -88.71 -28.70
C THR A 343 -40.42 -90.02 -29.22
N ASP A 344 -40.37 -91.10 -28.44
CA ASP A 344 -41.05 -92.36 -28.77
C ASP A 344 -42.58 -92.19 -28.83
N LEU A 345 -43.17 -91.40 -27.93
CA LEU A 345 -44.60 -91.03 -27.92
C LEU A 345 -44.97 -89.97 -28.97
N THR A 346 -44.03 -89.10 -29.33
CA THR A 346 -44.22 -87.98 -30.26
C THR A 346 -44.00 -88.41 -31.70
N VAL A 347 -43.11 -89.37 -31.97
CA VAL A 347 -42.96 -90.04 -33.27
C VAL A 347 -44.25 -90.80 -33.62
N GLN A 348 -45.02 -91.25 -32.62
CA GLN A 348 -46.38 -91.78 -32.82
C GLN A 348 -47.45 -90.69 -33.12
N ILE A 349 -47.17 -89.41 -32.86
CA ILE A 349 -48.13 -88.30 -33.00
C ILE A 349 -47.75 -87.34 -34.15
N LYS A 350 -46.48 -87.27 -34.57
CA LYS A 350 -45.94 -86.32 -35.56
C LYS A 350 -45.90 -86.87 -36.99
N THR A 351 -47.07 -87.16 -37.53
CA THR A 351 -47.27 -87.12 -38.98
C THR A 351 -48.29 -86.04 -39.32
N ASP A 352 -48.06 -84.80 -38.87
CA ASP A 352 -48.84 -83.67 -39.42
C ASP A 352 -48.18 -82.29 -39.27
N ALA A 353 -48.38 -81.45 -40.29
CA ALA A 353 -47.60 -80.22 -40.56
C ALA A 353 -48.15 -78.94 -39.87
N VAL A 354 -49.26 -79.03 -39.13
CA VAL A 354 -50.00 -77.86 -38.61
C VAL A 354 -49.49 -77.36 -37.24
N GLY A 355 -48.85 -78.22 -36.44
CA GLY A 355 -48.40 -77.87 -35.07
C GLY A 355 -47.25 -76.86 -34.99
N ASN A 356 -46.44 -76.72 -36.04
CA ASN A 356 -45.25 -75.86 -36.06
C ASN A 356 -45.59 -74.35 -36.24
N GLN A 357 -46.79 -74.05 -36.74
CA GLN A 357 -47.26 -72.65 -36.89
C GLN A 357 -47.83 -72.08 -35.59
N ILE A 358 -48.37 -72.91 -34.70
CA ILE A 358 -48.99 -72.48 -33.43
C ILE A 358 -47.94 -72.07 -32.38
N GLU A 359 -46.78 -72.73 -32.34
CA GLU A 359 -45.70 -72.40 -31.39
C GLU A 359 -45.00 -71.07 -31.70
N LYS A 360 -44.87 -70.70 -32.97
CA LYS A 360 -44.31 -69.41 -33.38
C LYS A 360 -45.16 -68.23 -32.90
N LEU A 361 -46.50 -68.36 -32.99
CA LEU A 361 -47.43 -67.31 -32.54
C LEU A 361 -47.40 -67.08 -31.01
N LYS A 362 -47.13 -68.11 -30.19
CA LYS A 362 -47.01 -67.97 -28.73
C LYS A 362 -45.79 -67.15 -28.30
N THR A 363 -44.67 -67.30 -29.00
CA THR A 363 -43.42 -66.59 -28.68
C THR A 363 -43.55 -65.09 -28.96
N GLU A 364 -44.24 -64.74 -30.05
CA GLU A 364 -44.51 -63.35 -30.45
C GLU A 364 -45.41 -62.61 -29.43
N ILE A 365 -46.46 -63.28 -28.93
CA ILE A 365 -47.40 -62.71 -27.94
C ILE A 365 -46.67 -62.30 -26.65
N ARG A 366 -45.77 -63.15 -26.14
CA ARG A 366 -45.05 -62.90 -24.88
C ARG A 366 -44.15 -61.66 -24.94
N ARG A 367 -43.47 -61.46 -26.08
CA ARG A 367 -42.60 -60.29 -26.28
C ARG A 367 -43.40 -58.96 -26.28
N LEU A 368 -44.62 -58.99 -26.82
CA LEU A 368 -45.51 -57.84 -26.82
C LEU A 368 -46.07 -57.54 -25.42
N GLU A 369 -46.32 -58.56 -24.60
CA GLU A 369 -46.77 -58.41 -23.20
C GLU A 369 -45.72 -57.71 -22.32
N ASP A 370 -44.46 -58.13 -22.37
CA ASP A 370 -43.36 -57.51 -21.61
C ASP A 370 -43.20 -56.02 -22.00
N SER A 371 -43.36 -55.72 -23.30
CA SER A 371 -43.28 -54.36 -23.84
C SER A 371 -44.43 -53.47 -23.37
N ARG A 372 -45.64 -54.01 -23.24
CA ARG A 372 -46.83 -53.34 -22.69
C ARG A 372 -46.65 -53.03 -21.20
N ASP A 373 -46.18 -53.99 -20.41
CA ASP A 373 -46.09 -53.85 -18.96
C ASP A 373 -45.05 -52.82 -18.53
N ASN A 374 -43.91 -52.74 -19.23
CA ASN A 374 -42.91 -51.69 -19.03
C ASN A 374 -43.50 -50.29 -19.30
N ARG A 375 -44.20 -50.11 -20.42
CA ARG A 375 -44.83 -48.83 -20.80
C ARG A 375 -45.95 -48.44 -19.85
N LYS A 376 -46.71 -49.41 -19.33
CA LYS A 376 -47.72 -49.20 -18.29
C LYS A 376 -47.12 -48.75 -16.95
N GLN A 377 -45.97 -49.31 -16.54
CA GLN A 377 -45.23 -48.83 -15.37
C GLN A 377 -44.72 -47.40 -15.56
N LYS A 378 -44.17 -47.08 -16.74
CA LYS A 378 -43.71 -45.73 -17.08
C LYS A 378 -44.85 -44.71 -17.09
N LEU A 379 -46.01 -45.06 -17.66
CA LEU A 379 -47.21 -44.23 -17.58
C LEU A 379 -47.64 -44.02 -16.12
N GLY A 380 -47.64 -45.07 -15.29
CA GLY A 380 -47.96 -44.94 -13.87
C GLY A 380 -47.01 -44.01 -13.10
N ALA A 381 -45.72 -43.99 -13.45
CA ALA A 381 -44.76 -43.04 -12.89
C ALA A 381 -45.00 -41.61 -13.40
N TYR A 382 -45.26 -41.45 -14.70
CA TYR A 382 -45.59 -40.16 -15.32
C TYR A 382 -46.84 -39.54 -14.69
N SER A 383 -47.91 -40.33 -14.55
CA SER A 383 -49.19 -39.89 -13.98
C SER A 383 -49.04 -39.37 -12.55
N LYS A 384 -48.15 -39.96 -11.74
CA LYS A 384 -47.87 -39.49 -10.38
C LYS A 384 -47.23 -38.11 -10.37
N VAL A 385 -46.26 -37.85 -11.25
CA VAL A 385 -45.60 -36.53 -11.35
C VAL A 385 -46.56 -35.51 -11.97
N ALA A 386 -47.28 -35.88 -13.03
CA ALA A 386 -48.30 -35.05 -13.67
C ALA A 386 -49.39 -34.62 -12.68
N GLN A 387 -49.85 -35.53 -11.81
CA GLN A 387 -50.85 -35.23 -10.78
C GLN A 387 -50.34 -34.19 -9.77
N LYS A 388 -49.08 -34.29 -9.32
CA LYS A 388 -48.49 -33.31 -8.39
C LYS A 388 -48.44 -31.90 -8.96
N VAL A 389 -48.13 -31.77 -10.25
CA VAL A 389 -48.03 -30.48 -10.93
C VAL A 389 -49.35 -30.00 -11.56
N GLY A 390 -50.45 -30.75 -11.36
CA GLY A 390 -51.78 -30.39 -11.86
C GLY A 390 -51.98 -30.58 -13.37
N PHE A 391 -51.18 -31.43 -14.02
CA PHE A 391 -51.28 -31.76 -15.44
C PHE A 391 -52.10 -33.03 -15.69
N SER A 392 -52.51 -33.25 -16.94
CA SER A 392 -53.28 -34.44 -17.33
C SER A 392 -52.48 -35.73 -17.10
N THR A 393 -53.08 -36.69 -16.40
CA THR A 393 -52.45 -37.96 -15.97
C THR A 393 -52.48 -39.06 -17.03
N SER A 394 -53.33 -38.93 -18.06
CA SER A 394 -53.44 -39.87 -19.18
C SER A 394 -53.41 -39.10 -20.51
N PRO A 395 -52.25 -38.55 -20.90
CA PRO A 395 -52.14 -37.73 -22.08
C PRO A 395 -52.24 -38.58 -23.36
N ASN A 396 -52.88 -38.04 -24.40
CA ASN A 396 -52.62 -38.47 -25.78
C ASN A 396 -51.35 -37.77 -26.31
N GLU A 397 -50.89 -38.11 -27.52
CA GLU A 397 -49.63 -37.57 -28.05
C GLU A 397 -49.56 -36.03 -28.06
N THR A 398 -50.68 -35.36 -28.39
CA THR A 398 -50.79 -33.90 -28.38
C THR A 398 -50.70 -33.34 -26.96
N THR A 399 -51.47 -33.91 -26.02
CA THR A 399 -51.48 -33.50 -24.61
C THR A 399 -50.13 -33.76 -23.93
N PHE A 400 -49.40 -34.81 -24.35
CA PHE A 400 -48.06 -35.11 -23.86
C PHE A 400 -47.04 -34.04 -24.28
N LYS A 401 -47.09 -33.58 -25.54
CA LYS A 401 -46.26 -32.48 -26.03
C LYS A 401 -46.60 -31.17 -25.31
N GLU A 402 -47.88 -30.84 -25.16
CA GLU A 402 -48.32 -29.65 -24.43
C GLU A 402 -47.88 -29.66 -22.95
N ASN A 403 -48.04 -30.79 -22.24
CA ASN A 403 -47.57 -30.94 -20.86
C ASN A 403 -46.06 -30.71 -20.77
N ARG A 404 -45.29 -31.16 -21.77
CA ARG A 404 -43.83 -31.01 -21.79
C ARG A 404 -43.39 -29.58 -22.06
N GLU A 405 -44.07 -28.87 -22.96
CA GLU A 405 -43.82 -27.45 -23.23
C GLU A 405 -44.17 -26.59 -22.02
N LYS A 406 -45.36 -26.79 -21.44
CA LYS A 406 -45.80 -26.10 -20.21
C LYS A 406 -44.89 -26.38 -19.02
N ALA A 407 -44.38 -27.61 -18.88
CA ALA A 407 -43.41 -27.95 -17.83
C ALA A 407 -42.10 -27.16 -18.00
N ASN A 408 -41.63 -26.99 -19.24
CA ASN A 408 -40.41 -26.23 -19.52
C ASN A 408 -40.59 -24.72 -19.26
N GLU A 409 -41.73 -24.14 -19.65
CA GLU A 409 -42.09 -22.75 -19.34
C GLU A 409 -42.17 -22.52 -17.83
N LYS A 410 -42.91 -23.37 -17.11
CA LYS A 410 -43.05 -23.28 -15.65
C LYS A 410 -41.72 -23.44 -14.92
N LYS A 411 -40.84 -24.33 -15.39
CA LYS A 411 -39.50 -24.47 -14.85
C LYS A 411 -38.70 -23.17 -14.93
N PHE A 412 -38.79 -22.44 -16.06
CA PHE A 412 -38.11 -21.16 -16.23
C PHE A 412 -38.71 -20.05 -15.35
N GLU A 413 -40.03 -20.00 -15.24
CA GLU A 413 -40.72 -19.08 -14.31
C GLU A 413 -40.30 -19.32 -12.85
N LEU A 414 -40.27 -20.59 -12.41
CA LEU A 414 -39.86 -20.96 -11.06
C LEU A 414 -38.37 -20.67 -10.82
N SER A 415 -37.51 -20.82 -11.84
CA SER A 415 -36.10 -20.43 -11.74
C SER A 415 -35.93 -18.94 -11.42
N LYS A 416 -36.70 -18.07 -12.08
CA LYS A 416 -36.72 -16.63 -11.78
C LYS A 416 -37.29 -16.35 -10.40
N ALA A 417 -38.33 -17.09 -9.99
CA ALA A 417 -38.90 -16.94 -8.65
C ALA A 417 -37.89 -17.33 -7.55
N ILE A 418 -37.09 -18.37 -7.76
CA ILE A 418 -35.99 -18.77 -6.85
C ILE A 418 -34.94 -17.68 -6.76
N GLU A 419 -34.54 -17.09 -7.88
CA GLU A 419 -33.55 -16.00 -7.91
C GLU A 419 -34.05 -14.78 -7.12
N ASN A 420 -35.28 -14.33 -7.38
CA ASN A 420 -35.91 -13.23 -6.65
C ASN A 420 -36.01 -13.51 -5.14
N LYS A 421 -36.46 -14.72 -4.75
CA LYS A 421 -36.56 -15.08 -3.33
C LYS A 421 -35.20 -15.25 -2.66
N SER A 422 -34.18 -15.69 -3.40
CA SER A 422 -32.80 -15.78 -2.90
C SER A 422 -32.22 -14.40 -2.63
N GLU A 423 -32.53 -13.40 -3.47
CA GLU A 423 -32.14 -12.01 -3.22
C GLU A 423 -32.90 -11.42 -2.02
N GLU A 424 -34.20 -11.66 -1.89
CA GLU A 424 -34.97 -11.29 -0.69
C GLU A 424 -34.36 -11.91 0.59
N LEU A 425 -33.94 -13.19 0.52
CA LEU A 425 -33.27 -13.88 1.62
C LEU A 425 -31.94 -13.22 1.99
N ARG A 426 -31.15 -12.82 0.99
CA ARG A 426 -29.88 -12.13 1.18
C ARG A 426 -30.07 -10.80 1.89
N LEU A 427 -31.03 -9.99 1.43
CA LEU A 427 -31.36 -8.71 2.05
C LEU A 427 -31.86 -8.88 3.49
N ALA A 428 -32.70 -9.89 3.75
CA ALA A 428 -33.18 -10.19 5.10
C ALA A 428 -32.04 -10.63 6.05
N LYS A 429 -31.09 -11.44 5.56
CA LYS A 429 -29.89 -11.84 6.32
C LYS A 429 -29.00 -10.64 6.65
N ASN A 430 -28.71 -9.78 5.67
CA ASN A 430 -27.92 -8.56 5.90
C ASN A 430 -28.57 -7.65 6.95
N LYS A 431 -29.90 -7.47 6.88
CA LYS A 431 -30.65 -6.69 7.86
C LYS A 431 -30.54 -7.29 9.28
N LYS A 432 -30.60 -8.62 9.39
CA LYS A 432 -30.40 -9.32 10.68
C LYS A 432 -28.98 -9.06 11.21
N GLU A 433 -27.95 -9.21 10.38
CA GLU A 433 -26.56 -8.97 10.79
C GLU A 433 -26.33 -7.54 11.26
N GLU A 434 -26.94 -6.54 10.62
CA GLU A 434 -26.89 -5.15 11.06
C GLU A 434 -27.55 -4.97 12.43
N ILE A 435 -28.70 -5.60 12.66
CA ILE A 435 -29.39 -5.58 13.96
C ILE A 435 -28.52 -6.26 15.03
N ASP A 436 -27.94 -7.43 14.74
CA ASP A 436 -27.07 -8.18 15.65
C ASP A 436 -25.86 -7.34 16.07
N LYS A 437 -25.24 -6.62 15.11
CA LYS A 437 -24.13 -5.72 15.37
C LYS A 437 -24.54 -4.59 16.32
N ARG A 438 -25.67 -3.92 16.06
CA ARG A 438 -26.17 -2.83 16.92
C ARG A 438 -26.52 -3.31 18.33
N ILE A 439 -27.11 -4.50 18.47
CA ILE A 439 -27.40 -5.12 19.78
C ILE A 439 -26.10 -5.33 20.55
N ASN A 440 -25.09 -5.92 19.91
CA ASN A 440 -23.81 -6.20 20.55
C ASN A 440 -23.05 -4.92 20.93
N GLU A 441 -23.07 -3.91 20.09
CA GLU A 441 -22.50 -2.58 20.37
C GLU A 441 -23.17 -1.96 21.61
N ASN A 442 -24.50 -1.91 21.63
CA ASN A 442 -25.26 -1.36 22.75
C ASN A 442 -25.04 -2.16 24.06
N ILE A 443 -24.95 -3.49 23.98
CA ILE A 443 -24.62 -4.33 25.14
C ILE A 443 -23.20 -4.01 25.65
N GLY A 444 -22.23 -3.86 24.74
CA GLY A 444 -20.86 -3.47 25.09
C GLY A 444 -20.81 -2.11 25.78
N ILE A 445 -21.56 -1.13 25.28
CA ILE A 445 -21.69 0.20 25.90
C ILE A 445 -22.32 0.09 27.29
N ILE A 446 -23.41 -0.69 27.45
CA ILE A 446 -24.06 -0.90 28.75
C ILE A 446 -23.07 -1.52 29.75
N GLN A 447 -22.30 -2.54 29.35
CA GLN A 447 -21.31 -3.18 30.21
C GLN A 447 -20.19 -2.21 30.62
N SER A 448 -19.75 -1.35 29.68
CA SER A 448 -18.76 -0.30 29.96
C SER A 448 -19.30 0.71 30.97
N LEU A 449 -20.52 1.23 30.76
CA LEU A 449 -21.21 2.13 31.68
C LEU A 449 -21.51 1.49 33.05
N GLN A 450 -21.74 0.18 33.12
CA GLN A 450 -21.90 -0.47 34.43
C GLN A 450 -20.59 -0.51 35.23
N LYS A 451 -19.44 -0.47 34.55
CA LYS A 451 -18.11 -0.41 35.18
C LYS A 451 -17.72 1.03 35.52
N SER A 452 -17.89 1.97 34.59
CA SER A 452 -17.63 3.40 34.83
C SER A 452 -18.86 4.05 35.47
N LYS A 453 -18.80 4.54 36.71
CA LYS A 453 -19.94 5.22 37.36
C LYS A 453 -20.27 6.61 36.76
N ASN A 454 -20.01 6.84 35.47
CA ASN A 454 -20.17 8.11 34.77
C ASN A 454 -20.87 7.94 33.41
N ASN A 455 -21.21 9.06 32.77
CA ASN A 455 -21.91 9.08 31.48
C ASN A 455 -21.00 8.93 30.24
N ILE A 456 -19.69 8.82 30.43
CA ILE A 456 -18.72 8.75 29.33
C ILE A 456 -18.40 7.28 29.05
N SER A 457 -18.67 6.85 27.81
CA SER A 457 -18.49 5.47 27.34
C SER A 457 -17.78 5.46 25.99
N GLY A 458 -17.53 4.27 25.45
CA GLY A 458 -16.91 4.11 24.13
C GLY A 458 -15.39 4.28 24.18
N ARG A 459 -14.82 4.73 23.06
CA ARG A 459 -13.37 4.69 22.86
C ARG A 459 -12.63 5.66 23.78
N GLU A 460 -13.22 6.82 24.08
CA GLU A 460 -12.67 7.81 24.99
C GLU A 460 -12.48 7.24 26.40
N ALA A 461 -13.49 6.52 26.90
CA ALA A 461 -13.43 5.86 28.20
C ALA A 461 -12.36 4.76 28.22
N GLU A 462 -12.28 3.93 27.18
CA GLU A 462 -11.24 2.91 27.03
C GLU A 462 -9.83 3.51 27.04
N ILE A 463 -9.60 4.60 26.28
CA ILE A 463 -8.32 5.30 26.23
C ILE A 463 -7.94 5.81 27.63
N ARG A 464 -8.90 6.36 28.39
CA ARG A 464 -8.64 6.79 29.77
C ARG A 464 -8.19 5.62 30.63
N GLU A 465 -8.87 4.48 30.60
CA GLU A 465 -8.48 3.30 31.41
C GLU A 465 -7.07 2.81 31.05
N LEU A 466 -6.68 2.85 29.77
CA LEU A 466 -5.31 2.54 29.34
C LEU A 466 -4.28 3.53 29.91
N ILE A 467 -4.60 4.84 29.90
CA ILE A 467 -3.75 5.88 30.50
C ILE A 467 -3.60 5.65 32.01
N LEU A 468 -4.71 5.43 32.72
CA LEU A 468 -4.73 5.20 34.16
C LEU A 468 -3.88 3.98 34.54
N GLY A 469 -4.07 2.87 33.82
CA GLY A 469 -3.31 1.63 34.03
C GLY A 469 -1.81 1.80 33.78
N LYS A 470 -1.41 2.62 32.81
CA LYS A 470 0.01 2.86 32.51
C LYS A 470 0.68 3.79 33.54
N VAL A 471 -0.01 4.86 33.91
CA VAL A 471 0.55 5.92 34.76
C VAL A 471 0.41 5.59 36.25
N GLY A 472 -0.45 4.63 36.60
CA GLY A 472 -0.74 4.24 37.98
C GLY A 472 -1.61 5.26 38.71
N ALA A 473 -2.43 6.01 37.97
CA ALA A 473 -3.36 6.99 38.53
C ALA A 473 -4.76 6.40 38.69
N THR A 474 -5.58 7.00 39.55
CA THR A 474 -7.00 6.64 39.68
C THR A 474 -7.90 7.54 38.83
N ALA A 475 -9.12 7.08 38.53
CA ALA A 475 -10.11 7.88 37.81
C ALA A 475 -10.50 9.20 38.52
N GLU A 476 -10.35 9.26 39.85
CA GLU A 476 -10.57 10.48 40.64
C GLU A 476 -9.41 11.48 40.50
N GLU A 477 -8.19 11.00 40.26
CA GLU A 477 -7.02 11.86 40.07
C GLU A 477 -6.94 12.43 38.64
N ILE A 478 -7.32 11.63 37.63
CA ILE A 478 -7.42 12.04 36.23
C ILE A 478 -8.87 11.87 35.73
N PRO A 479 -9.82 12.70 36.21
CA PRO A 479 -11.21 12.62 35.78
C PRO A 479 -11.42 13.28 34.42
N PHE A 480 -12.47 12.86 33.71
CA PHE A 480 -13.08 13.70 32.68
C PHE A 480 -13.82 14.86 33.34
N ILE A 481 -13.83 16.01 32.67
CA ILE A 481 -14.58 17.19 33.13
C ILE A 481 -16.08 16.89 33.27
N GLY A 482 -16.65 16.08 32.36
CA GLY A 482 -18.07 15.70 32.40
C GLY A 482 -18.49 14.92 33.64
N GLU A 483 -17.54 14.27 34.33
CA GLU A 483 -17.78 13.56 35.60
C GLU A 483 -17.96 14.51 36.79
N LEU A 484 -17.58 15.77 36.60
CA LEU A 484 -17.55 16.79 37.63
C LEU A 484 -18.68 17.80 37.49
N ILE A 485 -19.39 17.79 36.35
CA ILE A 485 -20.45 18.74 36.02
C ILE A 485 -21.73 17.98 35.72
N ARG A 486 -22.87 18.45 36.25
CA ARG A 486 -24.22 17.98 35.90
C ARG A 486 -25.12 19.18 35.65
N VAL A 487 -26.15 19.02 34.82
CA VAL A 487 -27.25 19.99 34.74
C VAL A 487 -28.09 19.90 36.01
N LYS A 488 -28.57 21.02 36.54
CA LYS A 488 -29.43 21.00 37.74
C LYS A 488 -30.75 20.30 37.45
N ASP A 489 -31.32 19.63 38.46
CA ASP A 489 -32.54 18.84 38.29
C ASP A 489 -33.77 19.72 37.96
N ASP A 490 -33.79 20.98 38.39
CA ASP A 490 -34.81 21.99 38.09
C ASP A 490 -34.61 22.69 36.74
N GLU A 491 -33.47 22.48 36.08
CA GLU A 491 -33.09 23.13 34.82
C GLU A 491 -32.96 22.12 33.66
N LYS A 492 -33.59 20.95 33.76
CA LYS A 492 -33.54 19.88 32.74
C LYS A 492 -34.01 20.30 31.35
N ASP A 493 -34.88 21.31 31.26
CA ASP A 493 -35.27 21.93 29.97
C ASP A 493 -34.07 22.44 29.16
N TRP A 494 -32.98 22.80 29.84
CA TRP A 494 -31.75 23.32 29.24
C TRP A 494 -30.71 22.23 28.95
N GLU A 495 -30.99 20.98 29.31
CA GLU A 495 -30.03 19.87 29.23
C GLU A 495 -29.42 19.72 27.84
N LEU A 496 -30.25 19.82 26.79
CA LEU A 496 -29.80 19.76 25.40
C LEU A 496 -28.78 20.85 25.06
N SER A 497 -29.09 22.09 25.41
CA SER A 497 -28.26 23.26 25.08
C SER A 497 -26.98 23.28 25.90
N VAL A 498 -27.06 22.95 27.19
CA VAL A 498 -25.88 22.83 28.06
C VAL A 498 -24.97 21.71 27.57
N GLU A 499 -25.53 20.56 27.19
CA GLU A 499 -24.75 19.48 26.60
C GLU A 499 -24.08 19.90 25.30
N LYS A 500 -24.79 20.52 24.36
CA LYS A 500 -24.19 21.00 23.11
C LYS A 500 -22.99 21.93 23.36
N ILE A 501 -23.10 22.86 24.31
CA ILE A 501 -22.05 23.82 24.64
C ILE A 501 -20.84 23.12 25.30
N LEU A 502 -21.10 22.24 26.27
CA LEU A 502 -20.07 21.66 27.11
C LEU A 502 -19.56 20.30 26.61
N HIS A 503 -20.17 19.66 25.61
CA HIS A 503 -19.86 18.28 25.20
C HIS A 503 -18.35 18.05 24.97
N ASN A 504 -17.74 18.86 24.10
CA ASN A 504 -16.31 18.76 23.80
C ASN A 504 -15.41 19.17 24.96
N PHE A 505 -15.92 19.97 25.89
CA PHE A 505 -15.21 20.35 27.11
C PHE A 505 -15.29 19.23 28.16
N ALA A 506 -16.44 18.60 28.29
CA ALA A 506 -16.73 17.49 29.20
C ALA A 506 -15.86 16.25 28.91
N LEU A 507 -15.57 15.98 27.63
CA LEU A 507 -14.70 14.86 27.22
C LEU A 507 -13.19 15.11 27.46
N ARG A 508 -12.80 16.26 28.01
CA ARG A 508 -11.37 16.52 28.32
C ARG A 508 -10.97 15.87 29.64
N LEU A 509 -9.81 15.23 29.67
CA LEU A 509 -9.22 14.72 30.91
C LEU A 509 -8.47 15.85 31.64
N ILE A 510 -8.65 15.95 32.95
CA ILE A 510 -7.83 16.82 33.78
C ILE A 510 -6.57 16.04 34.18
N VAL A 511 -5.39 16.52 33.80
CA VAL A 511 -4.11 15.84 34.10
C VAL A 511 -3.29 16.71 35.05
N PRO A 512 -3.16 16.32 36.33
CA PRO A 512 -2.30 16.99 37.29
C PRO A 512 -0.83 16.98 36.88
N GLU A 513 -0.08 17.97 37.35
CA GLU A 513 1.36 18.09 37.11
C GLU A 513 2.13 16.79 37.46
N LYS A 514 1.72 16.09 38.52
CA LYS A 514 2.27 14.78 38.95
C LYS A 514 2.30 13.73 37.82
N TYR A 515 1.29 13.73 36.95
CA TYR A 515 1.09 12.70 35.92
C TYR A 515 1.40 13.17 34.50
N TYR A 516 1.56 14.48 34.31
CA TYR A 516 1.62 15.12 33.00
C TYR A 516 2.70 14.54 32.08
N ALA A 517 3.93 14.35 32.57
CA ALA A 517 5.02 13.79 31.75
C ALA A 517 4.73 12.35 31.29
N ASN A 518 4.20 11.51 32.19
CA ASN A 518 3.89 10.11 31.88
C ASN A 518 2.71 9.98 30.92
N VAL A 519 1.69 10.83 31.07
CA VAL A 519 0.55 10.88 30.13
C VAL A 519 1.01 11.31 28.74
N ASN A 520 1.86 12.34 28.63
CA ASN A 520 2.44 12.76 27.35
C ASN A 520 3.24 11.62 26.70
N GLN A 521 4.08 10.94 27.48
CA GLN A 521 4.87 9.81 26.98
C GLN A 521 3.97 8.68 26.47
N PHE A 522 2.92 8.33 27.22
CA PHE A 522 1.98 7.30 26.81
C PHE A 522 1.23 7.69 25.54
N ALA A 523 0.66 8.89 25.50
CA ALA A 523 -0.09 9.38 24.33
C ALA A 523 0.78 9.48 23.07
N ASN A 524 2.05 9.86 23.20
CA ASN A 524 2.97 9.97 22.06
C ASN A 524 3.49 8.62 21.56
N SER A 525 3.60 7.61 22.44
CA SER A 525 4.22 6.32 22.12
C SER A 525 3.22 5.26 21.67
N ASN A 526 1.90 5.52 21.72
CA ASN A 526 0.87 4.53 21.44
C ASN A 526 -0.16 5.08 20.43
N ASN A 527 -0.57 4.24 19.47
CA ASN A 527 -1.73 4.53 18.64
C ASN A 527 -3.01 4.27 19.46
N LEU A 528 -3.70 5.35 19.84
CA LEU A 528 -4.89 5.28 20.67
C LEU A 528 -6.15 4.83 19.90
N SER A 529 -6.09 4.73 18.57
CA SER A 529 -7.24 4.41 17.69
C SER A 529 -8.50 5.22 18.05
N GLY A 530 -8.32 6.48 18.41
CA GLY A 530 -9.35 7.37 18.90
C GLY A 530 -8.77 8.75 19.24
N ARG A 531 -9.63 9.67 19.67
CA ARG A 531 -9.25 11.05 19.99
C ARG A 531 -9.37 11.27 21.49
N ILE A 532 -8.32 11.82 22.10
CA ILE A 532 -8.35 12.27 23.49
C ILE A 532 -7.82 13.70 23.58
N ILE A 533 -8.42 14.50 24.43
CA ILE A 533 -7.96 15.85 24.76
C ILE A 533 -7.73 15.86 26.27
N TYR A 534 -6.57 16.34 26.71
CA TYR A 534 -6.30 16.50 28.12
C TYR A 534 -5.80 17.91 28.44
N GLN A 535 -6.21 18.42 29.59
CA GLN A 535 -5.88 19.72 30.12
C GLN A 535 -4.89 19.55 31.27
N ARG A 536 -3.70 20.14 31.10
CA ARG A 536 -2.70 20.18 32.18
C ARG A 536 -3.19 21.08 33.31
N TYR A 537 -3.16 20.57 34.54
CA TYR A 537 -3.56 21.28 35.76
C TYR A 537 -2.33 21.51 36.67
N LYS A 538 -2.02 22.79 36.93
CA LYS A 538 -0.84 23.24 37.70
C LYS A 538 -1.20 23.84 39.07
N GLY A 539 -2.38 23.51 39.59
CA GLY A 539 -2.97 24.24 40.71
C GLY A 539 -3.67 25.52 40.24
N PHE A 540 -4.64 25.98 41.01
CA PHE A 540 -5.43 27.16 40.72
C PHE A 540 -5.58 28.01 41.98
N THR A 541 -5.30 29.31 41.87
CA THR A 541 -5.62 30.27 42.92
C THR A 541 -6.78 31.12 42.41
N SER A 542 -7.94 30.96 43.05
CA SER A 542 -9.13 31.69 42.67
C SER A 542 -8.97 33.18 42.95
N LEU A 543 -9.11 34.01 41.90
CA LEU A 543 -9.21 35.46 42.03
C LEU A 543 -10.67 35.93 42.18
N VAL A 544 -11.61 35.01 42.37
CA VAL A 544 -13.06 35.30 42.47
C VAL A 544 -13.36 36.30 43.60
N ASN A 545 -12.61 36.26 44.69
CA ASN A 545 -12.80 37.20 45.82
C ASN A 545 -12.25 38.62 45.54
N MET A 546 -11.48 38.82 44.46
CA MET A 546 -10.92 40.13 44.08
C MET A 546 -11.70 40.83 42.96
N GLN A 547 -12.60 40.12 42.27
CA GLN A 547 -13.45 40.67 41.21
C GLN A 547 -14.91 40.56 41.63
N GLN A 548 -15.66 41.66 41.66
CA GLN A 548 -17.14 41.60 41.75
C GLN A 548 -17.68 40.96 40.46
N LYS A 549 -17.71 39.63 40.39
CA LYS A 549 -18.29 38.89 39.28
C LYS A 549 -19.82 39.07 39.33
N SER A 550 -20.38 39.94 38.50
CA SER A 550 -21.83 40.02 38.32
C SER A 550 -22.30 38.90 37.40
N VAL A 551 -22.61 37.72 37.97
CA VAL A 551 -23.22 36.61 37.22
C VAL A 551 -24.70 36.91 37.01
N SER A 552 -25.15 37.01 35.76
CA SER A 552 -26.58 37.19 35.45
C SER A 552 -27.40 35.98 35.91
N PRO A 553 -28.65 36.15 36.41
CA PRO A 553 -29.50 35.02 36.81
C PRO A 553 -29.71 33.97 35.70
N ASN A 554 -29.79 34.40 34.44
CA ASN A 554 -29.98 33.54 33.26
C ASN A 554 -28.67 33.00 32.66
N SER A 555 -27.56 33.10 33.39
CA SER A 555 -26.26 32.53 33.00
C SER A 555 -26.27 31.00 32.99
N LEU A 556 -25.60 30.38 32.01
CA LEU A 556 -25.37 28.93 31.94
C LEU A 556 -24.68 28.39 33.19
N LEU A 557 -23.80 29.18 33.83
CA LEU A 557 -23.14 28.80 35.08
C LEU A 557 -24.16 28.49 36.19
N ASN A 558 -25.30 29.19 36.20
CA ASN A 558 -26.36 28.94 37.18
C ASN A 558 -27.23 27.72 36.84
N LYS A 559 -27.07 27.12 35.66
CA LYS A 559 -27.83 25.95 35.17
C LYS A 559 -27.12 24.62 35.43
N VAL A 560 -25.87 24.66 35.92
CA VAL A 560 -25.05 23.48 36.21
C VAL A 560 -24.70 23.39 37.69
N ASP A 561 -24.49 22.17 38.16
CA ASP A 561 -23.94 21.83 39.47
C ASP A 561 -22.56 21.19 39.30
N PHE A 562 -21.67 21.49 40.25
CA PHE A 562 -20.35 20.88 40.34
C PHE A 562 -20.31 19.82 41.44
N LYS A 563 -19.56 18.75 41.19
CA LYS A 563 -19.41 17.66 42.15
C LYS A 563 -18.75 18.16 43.43
N SER A 564 -19.42 17.95 44.56
CA SER A 564 -18.95 18.42 45.87
C SER A 564 -17.60 17.80 46.26
N LYS A 565 -16.75 18.56 46.97
CA LYS A 565 -15.47 18.10 47.54
C LYS A 565 -14.44 17.63 46.49
N ASN A 566 -14.36 18.31 45.34
CA ASN A 566 -13.33 18.06 44.33
C ASN A 566 -12.31 19.22 44.27
N THR A 567 -11.02 18.92 44.13
CA THR A 567 -9.92 19.88 43.99
C THR A 567 -10.05 20.79 42.75
N TYR A 568 -10.78 20.36 41.72
CA TYR A 568 -10.88 21.06 40.44
C TYR A 568 -12.07 22.03 40.33
N THR A 569 -12.97 22.06 41.32
CA THR A 569 -14.24 22.80 41.23
C THR A 569 -14.05 24.29 40.97
N ASP A 570 -13.26 24.99 41.78
CA ASP A 570 -13.02 26.43 41.64
C ASP A 570 -12.44 26.80 40.26
N TRP A 571 -11.58 25.93 39.73
CA TRP A 571 -11.00 26.10 38.41
C TRP A 571 -12.04 25.89 37.30
N LEU A 572 -12.89 24.86 37.43
CA LEU A 572 -13.96 24.59 36.47
C LEU A 572 -14.98 25.74 36.42
N GLU A 573 -15.38 26.26 37.58
CA GLU A 573 -16.26 27.42 37.68
C GLU A 573 -15.68 28.63 36.95
N ASP A 574 -14.39 28.92 37.16
CA ASP A 574 -13.72 30.03 36.49
C ASP A 574 -13.60 29.82 34.96
N VAL A 575 -13.28 28.61 34.52
CA VAL A 575 -13.20 28.28 33.08
C VAL A 575 -14.57 28.41 32.42
N ILE A 576 -15.63 27.88 33.04
CA ILE A 576 -16.99 27.98 32.51
C ILE A 576 -17.41 29.44 32.49
N TYR A 577 -17.18 30.20 33.56
CA TYR A 577 -17.48 31.63 33.60
C TYR A 577 -16.80 32.40 32.45
N ASN A 578 -15.53 32.14 32.18
CA ASN A 578 -14.76 32.90 31.19
C ASN A 578 -14.99 32.44 29.73
N GLN A 579 -15.22 31.15 29.50
CA GLN A 579 -15.22 30.57 28.15
C GLN A 579 -16.58 30.04 27.69
N TYR A 580 -17.41 29.54 28.61
CA TYR A 580 -18.64 28.80 28.31
C TYR A 580 -19.89 29.42 28.95
N ASN A 581 -19.79 30.64 29.48
CA ASN A 581 -20.89 31.31 30.15
C ASN A 581 -21.83 31.98 29.14
N TYR A 582 -22.68 31.15 28.53
CA TYR A 582 -23.73 31.62 27.63
C TYR A 582 -24.93 32.13 28.44
N THR A 583 -25.60 33.15 27.91
CA THR A 583 -26.87 33.62 28.42
C THR A 583 -28.01 32.76 27.87
N CYS A 584 -28.74 32.09 28.76
CA CYS A 584 -29.87 31.23 28.45
C CYS A 584 -31.14 32.09 28.26
N VAL A 585 -31.65 32.17 27.04
CA VAL A 585 -32.77 33.03 26.64
C VAL A 585 -33.98 32.22 26.20
N ASN A 586 -35.18 32.63 26.61
CA ASN A 586 -36.39 31.83 26.39
C ASN A 586 -36.98 32.00 24.99
N ASP A 587 -36.68 33.11 24.31
CA ASP A 587 -37.23 33.43 23.00
C ASP A 587 -36.21 34.11 22.07
N LEU A 588 -36.56 34.19 20.79
CA LEU A 588 -35.70 34.79 19.77
C LEU A 588 -35.57 36.31 19.91
N GLN A 589 -36.58 37.00 20.45
CA GLN A 589 -36.51 38.46 20.63
C GLN A 589 -35.46 38.83 21.67
N GLU A 590 -35.37 38.04 22.74
CA GLU A 590 -34.33 38.17 23.76
C GLU A 590 -32.96 37.74 23.19
N PHE A 591 -32.90 36.64 22.44
CA PHE A 591 -31.70 36.15 21.77
C PHE A 591 -31.04 37.22 20.88
N ASP A 592 -31.83 37.98 20.12
CA ASP A 592 -31.36 39.01 19.21
C ASP A 592 -30.74 40.23 19.93
N ARG A 593 -31.10 40.48 21.20
CA ARG A 593 -30.55 41.60 22.00
C ARG A 593 -29.11 41.37 22.45
N TYR A 594 -28.68 40.12 22.58
CA TYR A 594 -27.31 39.81 22.98
C TYR A 594 -26.38 39.83 21.76
N GLU A 595 -25.24 40.53 21.85
CA GLU A 595 -24.26 40.59 20.76
C GLU A 595 -23.48 39.28 20.60
N GLU A 596 -23.18 38.59 21.71
CA GLU A 596 -22.43 37.34 21.74
C GLU A 596 -22.91 36.42 22.87
N ARG A 597 -22.56 35.13 22.82
CA ARG A 597 -22.75 34.13 23.88
C ARG A 597 -24.19 34.04 24.40
N ALA A 598 -25.15 33.80 23.50
CA ALA A 598 -26.55 33.53 23.86
C ALA A 598 -26.99 32.15 23.35
N VAL A 599 -27.93 31.49 24.04
CA VAL A 599 -28.44 30.17 23.66
C VAL A 599 -29.92 30.00 23.98
N THR A 600 -30.69 29.40 23.07
CA THR A 600 -32.10 29.03 23.29
C THR A 600 -32.24 27.59 23.80
N LYS A 601 -33.42 27.18 24.29
CA LYS A 601 -33.69 25.79 24.74
C LYS A 601 -33.56 24.75 23.63
N GLU A 602 -33.86 25.16 22.39
CA GLU A 602 -33.77 24.33 21.18
C GLU A 602 -32.32 24.15 20.70
N GLY A 603 -31.37 24.86 21.31
CA GLY A 603 -29.94 24.74 21.03
C GLY A 603 -29.45 25.57 19.85
N LEU A 604 -30.12 26.68 19.54
CA LEU A 604 -29.55 27.73 18.70
C LEU A 604 -28.55 28.53 19.54
N MET A 605 -27.28 28.55 19.11
CA MET A 605 -26.18 29.18 19.84
C MET A 605 -25.61 30.36 19.06
N LYS A 606 -25.43 31.49 19.74
CA LYS A 606 -24.66 32.65 19.28
C LYS A 606 -23.32 32.63 20.00
N SER A 607 -22.24 32.40 19.27
CA SER A 607 -20.86 32.39 19.77
C SER A 607 -20.20 33.76 19.60
N VAL A 608 -18.93 33.88 19.99
CA VAL A 608 -18.14 35.11 19.78
C VAL A 608 -17.92 35.41 18.29
N LYS A 609 -17.66 36.67 17.95
CA LYS A 609 -17.40 37.14 16.57
C LYS A 609 -18.56 36.87 15.59
N GLY A 610 -19.79 36.90 16.08
CA GLY A 610 -21.01 36.78 15.24
C GLY A 610 -21.30 35.38 14.68
N LYS A 611 -20.60 34.33 15.13
CA LYS A 611 -20.85 32.96 14.67
C LYS A 611 -22.15 32.42 15.30
N HIS A 612 -23.05 31.90 14.47
CA HIS A 612 -24.26 31.21 14.91
C HIS A 612 -24.18 29.72 14.58
N GLU A 613 -24.67 28.86 15.46
CA GLU A 613 -24.62 27.42 15.29
C GLU A 613 -25.92 26.78 15.78
N LYS A 614 -26.50 25.93 14.93
CA LYS A 614 -27.58 25.02 15.29
C LYS A 614 -27.25 23.64 14.76
N ASP A 615 -27.07 22.68 15.65
CA ASP A 615 -26.73 21.31 15.31
C ASP A 615 -27.88 20.38 15.66
N ASP A 616 -28.63 19.96 14.64
CA ASP A 616 -29.79 19.06 14.76
C ASP A 616 -29.46 17.63 14.29
N ARG A 617 -28.16 17.28 14.19
CA ARG A 617 -27.76 15.93 13.77
C ARG A 617 -28.27 14.89 14.79
N PRO A 618 -28.81 13.74 14.35
CA PRO A 618 -29.46 12.78 15.26
C PRO A 618 -28.57 12.28 16.42
N HIS A 619 -27.27 12.12 16.21
CA HIS A 619 -26.36 11.69 17.28
C HIS A 619 -26.15 12.76 18.35
N VAL A 620 -26.33 14.04 18.04
CA VAL A 620 -26.19 15.15 19.01
C VAL A 620 -27.47 15.32 19.84
N LEU A 621 -28.64 15.05 19.25
CA LEU A 621 -29.93 15.23 19.91
C LEU A 621 -30.28 14.08 20.86
N LYS A 622 -29.76 12.87 20.63
CA LYS A 622 -30.10 11.71 21.45
C LYS A 622 -29.41 11.78 22.82
N LYS A 623 -30.20 11.60 23.87
CA LYS A 623 -29.74 11.55 25.27
C LYS A 623 -28.74 10.42 25.56
N ASP A 624 -28.71 9.37 24.73
CA ASP A 624 -27.71 8.30 24.84
C ASP A 624 -26.28 8.79 24.57
N ASN A 625 -26.09 9.96 23.95
CA ASN A 625 -24.79 10.57 23.70
C ASN A 625 -24.42 11.69 24.68
N TYR A 626 -25.28 11.97 25.68
CA TYR A 626 -24.96 12.92 26.74
C TYR A 626 -23.82 12.38 27.61
N VAL A 627 -22.96 13.29 28.07
CA VAL A 627 -21.66 13.00 28.71
C VAL A 627 -21.53 13.66 30.09
N LEU A 628 -22.34 14.69 30.37
CA LEU A 628 -22.44 15.35 31.66
C LEU A 628 -23.24 14.47 32.62
N GLY A 629 -22.84 14.47 33.89
CA GLY A 629 -23.58 13.86 34.98
C GLY A 629 -22.80 12.85 35.80
N TRP A 630 -23.20 12.74 37.06
CA TRP A 630 -22.49 11.94 38.08
C TRP A 630 -22.93 10.48 38.12
N ASP A 631 -24.03 10.12 37.44
CA ASP A 631 -24.49 8.75 37.28
C ASP A 631 -25.01 8.52 35.87
N ASN A 632 -25.10 7.25 35.50
CA ASN A 632 -25.53 6.80 34.18
C ASN A 632 -26.80 5.95 34.18
N LYS A 633 -27.61 6.03 35.24
CA LYS A 633 -28.80 5.18 35.38
C LYS A 633 -29.83 5.44 34.28
N GLU A 634 -30.06 6.71 33.94
CA GLU A 634 -30.98 7.12 32.87
C GLU A 634 -30.48 6.63 31.51
N LYS A 635 -29.20 6.86 31.20
CA LYS A 635 -28.53 6.42 29.96
C LYS A 635 -28.57 4.90 29.78
N VAL A 636 -28.24 4.14 30.84
CA VAL A 636 -28.30 2.66 30.81
C VAL A 636 -29.74 2.17 30.62
N SER A 637 -30.73 2.85 31.21
CA SER A 637 -32.15 2.48 31.05
C SER A 637 -32.64 2.71 29.62
N LEU A 638 -32.25 3.81 28.99
CA LEU A 638 -32.54 4.11 27.58
C LEU A 638 -31.89 3.08 26.63
N LEU A 639 -30.60 2.77 26.84
CA LEU A 639 -29.90 1.77 26.04
C LEU A 639 -30.50 0.37 26.19
N LYS A 640 -30.94 -0.02 27.40
CA LYS A 640 -31.65 -1.28 27.63
C LYS A 640 -32.98 -1.35 26.88
N LEU A 641 -33.72 -0.24 26.82
CA LEU A 641 -34.96 -0.16 26.06
C LEU A 641 -34.68 -0.29 24.55
N GLU A 642 -33.64 0.37 24.05
CA GLU A 642 -33.22 0.26 22.66
C GLU A 642 -32.79 -1.17 22.30
N VAL A 643 -31.99 -1.82 23.15
CA VAL A 643 -31.63 -3.24 22.96
C VAL A 643 -32.87 -4.13 22.90
N LYS A 644 -33.85 -3.91 23.78
CA LYS A 644 -35.11 -4.67 23.76
C LYS A 644 -35.87 -4.46 22.45
N ASN A 645 -35.96 -3.23 21.95
CA ASN A 645 -36.60 -2.93 20.67
C ASN A 645 -35.87 -3.62 19.50
N GLN A 646 -34.53 -3.58 19.49
CA GLN A 646 -33.72 -4.24 18.48
C GLN A 646 -33.86 -5.77 18.53
N GLN A 647 -33.97 -6.37 19.73
CA GLN A 647 -34.24 -7.79 19.89
C GLN A 647 -35.60 -8.21 19.32
N GLU A 648 -36.64 -7.38 19.45
CA GLU A 648 -37.93 -7.65 18.80
C GLU A 648 -37.84 -7.57 17.27
N LEU A 649 -37.09 -6.60 16.73
CA LEU A 649 -36.81 -6.52 15.29
C LEU A 649 -35.98 -7.73 14.80
N GLN A 650 -35.04 -8.21 15.61
CA GLN A 650 -34.24 -9.41 15.31
C GLN A 650 -35.14 -10.64 15.19
N LYS A 651 -36.09 -10.83 16.12
CA LYS A 651 -37.07 -11.93 16.07
C LYS A 651 -37.89 -11.88 14.78
N GLN A 652 -38.36 -10.70 14.39
CA GLN A 652 -39.11 -10.51 13.14
C GLN A 652 -38.24 -10.87 11.91
N ALA A 653 -36.99 -10.42 11.87
CA ALA A 653 -36.06 -10.75 10.79
C ALA A 653 -35.79 -12.25 10.69
N VAL A 654 -35.59 -12.94 11.83
CA VAL A 654 -35.40 -14.40 11.88
C VAL A 654 -36.64 -15.14 11.37
N ALA A 655 -37.84 -14.71 11.77
CA ALA A 655 -39.10 -15.28 11.28
C ALA A 655 -39.23 -15.11 9.75
N GLN A 656 -38.93 -13.91 9.24
CA GLN A 656 -38.95 -13.62 7.80
C GLN A 656 -37.95 -14.50 7.02
N ILE A 657 -36.71 -14.63 7.52
CA ILE A 657 -35.68 -15.50 6.92
C ILE A 657 -36.18 -16.95 6.84
N ARG A 658 -36.80 -17.45 7.91
CA ARG A 658 -37.36 -18.81 7.95
C ARG A 658 -38.45 -18.99 6.90
N THR A 659 -39.43 -18.08 6.83
CA THR A 659 -40.51 -18.14 5.83
C THR A 659 -39.99 -18.11 4.41
N ILE A 660 -39.01 -17.25 4.10
CA ILE A 660 -38.41 -17.18 2.75
C ILE A 660 -37.66 -18.47 2.43
N THR A 661 -36.93 -19.03 3.40
CA THR A 661 -36.19 -20.30 3.22
C THR A 661 -37.14 -21.47 2.95
N GLU A 662 -38.24 -21.57 3.70
CA GLU A 662 -39.30 -22.56 3.47
C GLU A 662 -39.92 -22.38 2.07
N THR A 663 -40.22 -21.14 1.68
CA THR A 663 -40.75 -20.83 0.33
C THR A 663 -39.78 -21.24 -0.78
N ILE A 664 -38.48 -20.96 -0.65
CA ILE A 664 -37.46 -21.38 -1.64
C ILE A 664 -37.39 -22.90 -1.74
N LYS A 665 -37.49 -23.62 -0.61
CA LYS A 665 -37.49 -25.08 -0.60
C LYS A 665 -38.69 -25.63 -1.34
N ASP A 666 -39.88 -25.07 -1.12
CA ASP A 666 -41.11 -25.51 -1.80
C ASP A 666 -41.06 -25.23 -3.30
N ILE A 667 -40.54 -24.06 -3.71
CA ILE A 667 -40.36 -23.71 -5.12
C ILE A 667 -39.34 -24.64 -5.80
N ASN A 668 -38.23 -24.99 -5.15
CA ASN A 668 -37.26 -25.95 -5.68
C ASN A 668 -37.87 -27.34 -5.86
N ALA A 669 -38.61 -27.85 -4.87
CA ALA A 669 -39.29 -29.14 -4.98
C ALA A 669 -40.27 -29.16 -6.17
N LEU A 670 -41.02 -28.07 -6.36
CA LEU A 670 -41.92 -27.93 -7.49
C LEU A 670 -41.16 -27.83 -8.84
N GLN A 671 -40.01 -27.14 -8.86
CA GLN A 671 -39.15 -27.04 -10.05
C GLN A 671 -38.57 -28.41 -10.45
N ASP A 672 -38.19 -29.24 -9.47
CA ASP A 672 -37.72 -30.61 -9.68
C ASP A 672 -38.82 -31.48 -10.28
N ASP A 673 -40.05 -31.44 -9.74
CA ASP A 673 -41.21 -32.16 -10.30
C ASP A 673 -41.48 -31.74 -11.77
N PHE A 674 -41.37 -30.45 -12.12
CA PHE A 674 -41.46 -30.00 -13.53
C PHE A 674 -40.27 -30.44 -14.40
N SER A 675 -39.06 -30.49 -13.84
CA SER A 675 -37.87 -30.96 -14.54
C SER A 675 -37.96 -32.45 -14.89
N ASP A 676 -38.54 -33.27 -14.01
CA ASP A 676 -38.70 -34.70 -14.21
C ASP A 676 -39.62 -35.03 -15.39
N LEU A 677 -40.73 -34.28 -15.55
CA LEU A 677 -41.62 -34.41 -16.71
C LEU A 677 -40.92 -34.12 -18.04
N PHE A 678 -39.93 -33.22 -18.05
CA PHE A 678 -39.22 -32.84 -19.26
C PHE A 678 -38.03 -33.77 -19.60
N LYS A 679 -37.30 -34.23 -18.58
CA LYS A 679 -36.06 -35.01 -18.73
C LYS A 679 -36.31 -36.51 -18.92
N ILE A 680 -37.25 -37.08 -18.17
CA ILE A 680 -37.40 -38.55 -18.06
C ILE A 680 -38.21 -39.12 -19.23
N TYR A 681 -39.18 -38.36 -19.75
CA TYR A 681 -40.11 -38.81 -20.78
C TYR A 681 -39.88 -38.01 -22.06
N THR A 682 -39.22 -38.61 -23.04
CA THR A 682 -38.75 -37.90 -24.25
C THR A 682 -39.63 -38.17 -25.46
N LYS A 683 -40.28 -39.34 -25.52
CA LYS A 683 -41.15 -39.76 -26.61
C LYS A 683 -42.44 -40.38 -26.09
N TYR A 684 -43.53 -40.19 -26.82
CA TYR A 684 -44.84 -40.73 -26.46
C TYR A 684 -44.87 -42.29 -26.50
N ASP A 685 -44.10 -42.93 -27.38
CA ASP A 685 -43.97 -44.41 -27.44
C ASP A 685 -43.49 -45.04 -26.12
N GLU A 686 -42.83 -44.27 -25.26
CA GLU A 686 -42.34 -44.76 -23.97
C GLU A 686 -43.47 -44.98 -22.95
N ILE A 687 -44.68 -44.46 -23.22
CA ILE A 687 -45.87 -44.56 -22.35
C ILE A 687 -47.11 -45.11 -23.08
N ASP A 688 -47.04 -45.36 -24.39
CA ASP A 688 -48.14 -45.92 -25.19
C ASP A 688 -48.24 -47.45 -25.04
N TRP A 689 -49.09 -47.91 -24.11
CA TRP A 689 -49.36 -49.33 -23.88
C TRP A 689 -50.57 -49.85 -24.68
N GLU A 690 -51.40 -48.97 -25.24
CA GLU A 690 -52.66 -49.31 -25.91
C GLU A 690 -52.39 -49.90 -27.31
N SER A 691 -51.39 -49.40 -28.02
CA SER A 691 -50.97 -49.92 -29.33
C SER A 691 -50.47 -51.37 -29.28
N TYR A 692 -49.78 -51.75 -28.20
CA TYR A 692 -49.33 -53.12 -27.94
C TYR A 692 -50.49 -54.04 -27.53
N THR A 693 -51.51 -53.52 -26.86
CA THR A 693 -52.70 -54.28 -26.46
C THR A 693 -53.51 -54.74 -27.68
N LYS A 694 -53.63 -53.89 -28.72
CA LYS A 694 -54.28 -54.27 -29.99
C LYS A 694 -53.52 -55.36 -30.75
N GLN A 695 -52.18 -55.27 -30.81
CA GLN A 695 -51.35 -56.29 -31.49
C GLN A 695 -51.40 -57.65 -30.79
N ILE A 696 -51.47 -57.66 -29.45
CA ILE A 696 -51.67 -58.88 -28.66
C ILE A 696 -53.03 -59.50 -28.99
N GLN A 697 -54.09 -58.68 -29.10
CA GLN A 697 -55.44 -59.15 -29.40
C GLN A 697 -55.52 -59.80 -30.80
N GLU A 698 -54.96 -59.16 -31.83
CA GLU A 698 -54.92 -59.69 -33.21
C GLU A 698 -54.15 -61.03 -33.31
N LYS A 699 -53.03 -61.17 -32.60
CA LYS A 699 -52.22 -62.40 -32.59
C LYS A 699 -52.88 -63.52 -31.77
N THR A 700 -53.66 -63.16 -30.76
CA THR A 700 -54.43 -64.10 -29.94
C THR A 700 -55.65 -64.63 -30.70
N GLU A 701 -56.30 -63.78 -31.51
CA GLU A 701 -57.37 -64.18 -32.44
C GLU A 701 -56.85 -65.11 -33.55
N GLN A 702 -55.68 -64.81 -34.16
CA GLN A 702 -55.00 -65.69 -35.14
C GLN A 702 -54.65 -67.08 -34.58
N LYS A 703 -54.28 -67.15 -33.29
CA LYS A 703 -54.01 -68.40 -32.60
C LYS A 703 -55.31 -69.17 -32.32
N SER A 704 -56.37 -68.48 -31.91
CA SER A 704 -57.70 -69.05 -31.64
C SER A 704 -58.39 -69.61 -32.88
N ASP A 705 -58.12 -69.07 -34.08
CA ASP A 705 -58.69 -69.57 -35.34
C ASP A 705 -58.01 -70.85 -35.85
N LEU A 706 -56.75 -71.09 -35.46
CA LEU A 706 -55.97 -72.28 -35.82
C LEU A 706 -56.20 -73.48 -34.88
N GLU A 707 -56.73 -73.25 -33.68
CA GLU A 707 -56.90 -74.26 -32.62
C GLU A 707 -58.28 -75.00 -32.66
N LYS A 708 -59.21 -74.63 -33.57
CA LYS A 708 -60.60 -75.16 -33.63
C LYS A 708 -60.78 -76.51 -34.34
N THR A 709 -59.73 -77.15 -34.87
CA THR A 709 -59.89 -78.27 -35.82
C THR A 709 -58.97 -79.47 -35.53
N ASN A 710 -59.06 -80.12 -34.36
CA ASN A 710 -58.75 -81.57 -34.26
C ASN A 710 -59.08 -82.17 -32.88
N ASP A 711 -60.01 -83.12 -32.80
CA ASP A 711 -60.45 -83.75 -31.54
C ASP A 711 -59.89 -85.19 -31.35
N LYS A 712 -58.99 -85.64 -32.24
CA LYS A 712 -58.33 -86.96 -32.14
C LYS A 712 -56.98 -86.94 -31.40
N VAL A 713 -56.43 -85.76 -31.15
CA VAL A 713 -55.13 -85.58 -30.48
C VAL A 713 -55.26 -85.62 -28.95
N LYS A 714 -56.45 -85.40 -28.38
CA LYS A 714 -56.71 -85.24 -26.92
C LYS A 714 -56.28 -86.39 -26.02
N LYS A 715 -56.40 -87.65 -26.47
CA LYS A 715 -56.11 -88.84 -25.63
C LYS A 715 -54.65 -89.28 -25.64
N LEU A 716 -53.98 -89.16 -26.78
CA LEU A 716 -52.52 -89.28 -26.87
C LEU A 716 -51.84 -88.03 -26.29
N GLN A 717 -52.47 -86.86 -26.41
CA GLN A 717 -52.12 -85.66 -25.65
C GLN A 717 -52.28 -85.83 -24.16
N GLU A 718 -53.12 -86.70 -23.58
CA GLU A 718 -53.19 -86.81 -22.11
C GLU A 718 -52.00 -87.59 -21.52
N GLN A 719 -51.54 -88.65 -22.21
CA GLN A 719 -50.32 -89.38 -21.83
C GLN A 719 -49.04 -88.61 -22.20
N LEU A 720 -49.03 -87.99 -23.39
CA LEU A 720 -48.02 -87.02 -23.76
C LEU A 720 -48.07 -85.82 -22.81
N LYS A 721 -49.24 -85.36 -22.32
CA LYS A 721 -49.38 -84.24 -21.37
C LYS A 721 -48.93 -84.64 -19.99
N GLN A 722 -48.97 -85.89 -19.57
CA GLN A 722 -48.36 -86.28 -18.30
C GLN A 722 -46.84 -86.32 -18.41
N VAL A 723 -46.27 -86.99 -19.43
CA VAL A 723 -44.82 -86.95 -19.70
C VAL A 723 -44.35 -85.53 -20.02
N GLN A 724 -45.15 -84.74 -20.72
CA GLN A 724 -44.93 -83.32 -20.94
C GLN A 724 -45.22 -82.50 -19.71
N THR A 725 -46.02 -82.90 -18.72
CA THR A 725 -46.19 -82.13 -17.48
C THR A 725 -45.00 -82.40 -16.58
N ASP A 726 -44.50 -83.62 -16.55
CA ASP A 726 -43.29 -84.00 -15.81
C ASP A 726 -42.03 -83.44 -16.50
N LEU A 727 -41.97 -83.48 -17.83
CA LEU A 727 -40.95 -82.82 -18.65
C LEU A 727 -41.14 -81.30 -18.66
N ASN A 728 -42.35 -80.73 -18.59
CA ASN A 728 -42.56 -79.29 -18.42
C ASN A 728 -42.23 -78.85 -16.98
N THR A 729 -42.44 -79.69 -15.98
CA THR A 729 -42.01 -79.41 -14.61
C THR A 729 -40.49 -79.51 -14.53
N LEU A 730 -39.89 -80.57 -15.07
CA LEU A 730 -38.44 -80.74 -15.12
C LEU A 730 -37.79 -79.67 -16.01
N THR A 731 -38.15 -79.55 -17.29
CA THR A 731 -37.59 -78.59 -18.26
C THR A 731 -37.98 -77.14 -17.97
N ASN A 732 -39.27 -76.82 -17.78
CA ASN A 732 -39.72 -75.44 -17.64
C ASN A 732 -39.84 -74.93 -16.20
N THR A 733 -39.69 -75.79 -15.19
CA THR A 733 -39.64 -75.36 -13.78
C THR A 733 -38.29 -75.65 -13.16
N ILE A 734 -37.83 -76.90 -13.08
CA ILE A 734 -36.61 -77.28 -12.35
C ILE A 734 -35.35 -76.85 -13.13
N ILE A 735 -35.11 -77.43 -14.30
CA ILE A 735 -34.03 -77.08 -15.24
C ILE A 735 -34.12 -75.61 -15.62
N LYS A 736 -35.31 -75.04 -15.84
CA LYS A 736 -35.44 -73.60 -16.10
C LYS A 736 -35.07 -72.75 -14.89
N ASN A 737 -35.39 -73.16 -13.67
CA ASN A 737 -34.94 -72.48 -12.47
C ASN A 737 -33.44 -72.65 -12.28
N GLU A 738 -32.87 -73.83 -12.55
CA GLU A 738 -31.43 -74.09 -12.54
C GLU A 738 -30.71 -73.24 -13.59
N TYR A 739 -31.21 -73.16 -14.82
CA TYR A 739 -30.73 -72.25 -15.86
C TYR A 739 -30.92 -70.80 -15.47
N LYS A 740 -32.00 -70.45 -14.78
CA LYS A 740 -32.24 -69.08 -14.31
C LYS A 740 -31.26 -68.73 -13.20
N GLU A 741 -30.93 -69.65 -12.31
CA GLU A 741 -29.91 -69.49 -11.27
C GLU A 741 -28.51 -69.40 -11.89
N ILE A 742 -28.19 -70.28 -12.85
CA ILE A 742 -26.96 -70.21 -13.65
C ILE A 742 -26.89 -68.87 -14.38
N LEU A 743 -27.92 -68.46 -15.12
CA LEU A 743 -27.97 -67.18 -15.82
C LEU A 743 -27.87 -66.01 -14.84
N GLN A 744 -28.47 -66.09 -13.65
CA GLN A 744 -28.33 -65.06 -12.62
C GLN A 744 -26.89 -64.97 -12.11
N ILE A 745 -26.24 -66.11 -11.87
CA ILE A 745 -24.84 -66.16 -11.40
C ILE A 745 -23.88 -65.73 -12.52
N GLU A 746 -24.12 -66.13 -13.77
CA GLU A 746 -23.39 -65.68 -14.96
C GLU A 746 -23.61 -64.19 -15.20
N GLU A 747 -24.82 -63.65 -15.02
CA GLU A 747 -25.09 -62.22 -15.07
C GLU A 747 -24.34 -61.47 -13.97
N ILE A 748 -24.29 -62.03 -12.76
CA ILE A 748 -23.51 -61.48 -11.65
C ILE A 748 -22.02 -61.50 -12.01
N GLU A 749 -21.48 -62.63 -12.51
CA GLU A 749 -20.09 -62.77 -12.92
C GLU A 749 -19.75 -61.80 -14.05
N LEU A 750 -20.59 -61.71 -15.08
CA LEU A 750 -20.42 -60.84 -16.24
C LEU A 750 -20.55 -59.36 -15.85
N LYS A 751 -21.41 -59.03 -14.88
CA LYS A 751 -21.50 -57.69 -14.28
C LYS A 751 -20.23 -57.35 -13.51
N LYS A 752 -19.67 -58.30 -12.75
CA LYS A 752 -18.40 -58.11 -12.02
C LYS A 752 -17.21 -57.99 -12.97
N LEU A 753 -17.14 -58.80 -14.03
CA LEU A 753 -16.15 -58.69 -15.10
C LEU A 753 -16.25 -57.36 -15.83
N LYS A 754 -17.46 -56.92 -16.20
CA LYS A 754 -17.68 -55.58 -16.77
C LYS A 754 -17.26 -54.48 -15.80
N GLN A 755 -17.50 -54.64 -14.51
CA GLN A 755 -17.08 -53.69 -13.48
C GLN A 755 -15.54 -53.64 -13.39
N ILE A 756 -14.85 -54.78 -13.41
CA ILE A 756 -13.38 -54.85 -13.45
C ILE A 756 -12.85 -54.19 -14.73
N ILE A 757 -13.39 -54.53 -15.91
CA ILE A 757 -12.98 -53.95 -17.19
C ILE A 757 -13.20 -52.44 -17.21
N LEU A 758 -14.33 -51.96 -16.70
CA LEU A 758 -14.63 -50.53 -16.60
C LEU A 758 -13.64 -49.83 -15.65
N ILE A 759 -13.33 -50.43 -14.50
CA ILE A 759 -12.33 -49.92 -13.56
C ILE A 759 -10.95 -49.85 -14.22
N ILE A 760 -10.55 -50.89 -14.96
CA ILE A 760 -9.29 -50.94 -15.69
C ILE A 760 -9.23 -49.88 -16.80
N ILE A 761 -10.31 -49.69 -17.57
CA ILE A 761 -10.41 -48.65 -18.61
C ILE A 761 -10.32 -47.24 -17.99
N ILE A 762 -11.01 -47.01 -16.87
CA ILE A 762 -10.95 -45.72 -16.14
C ILE A 762 -9.52 -45.47 -15.64
N CYS A 763 -8.86 -46.49 -15.09
CA CYS A 763 -7.48 -46.38 -14.63
C CYS A 763 -6.51 -46.13 -15.80
N LEU A 764 -6.68 -46.82 -16.93
CA LEU A 764 -5.86 -46.68 -18.14
C LEU A 764 -5.99 -45.29 -18.78
N ASN A 765 -7.22 -44.79 -18.91
CA ASN A 765 -7.49 -43.45 -19.43
C ASN A 765 -6.91 -42.36 -18.53
N ASN A 766 -6.97 -42.51 -17.20
CA ASN A 766 -6.33 -41.58 -16.28
C ASN A 766 -4.79 -41.70 -16.27
N SER A 767 -4.22 -42.90 -16.46
CA SER A 767 -2.76 -43.05 -16.59
C SER A 767 -2.19 -42.46 -17.89
N ALA A 768 -2.95 -42.45 -18.99
CA ALA A 768 -2.58 -41.72 -20.21
C ALA A 768 -2.55 -40.20 -19.95
N MET A 769 -3.46 -39.69 -19.12
CA MET A 769 -3.47 -38.29 -18.68
C MET A 769 -2.28 -37.96 -17.77
N LEU A 770 -1.87 -38.90 -16.89
CA LEU A 770 -0.70 -38.73 -16.02
C LEU A 770 0.62 -38.73 -16.81
N ILE A 771 0.75 -39.59 -17.84
CA ILE A 771 1.91 -39.60 -18.76
C ILE A 771 1.94 -38.31 -19.60
N PHE A 772 0.78 -37.80 -20.04
CA PHE A 772 0.66 -36.54 -20.77
C PHE A 772 0.98 -35.30 -19.90
N LEU A 773 0.66 -35.36 -18.59
CA LEU A 773 1.00 -34.32 -17.61
C LEU A 773 2.46 -34.39 -17.14
N LEU A 774 3.04 -35.59 -17.03
CA LEU A 774 4.46 -35.80 -16.67
C LEU A 774 5.41 -35.45 -17.81
N LEU A 775 5.02 -35.66 -19.08
CA LEU A 775 5.81 -35.26 -20.25
C LEU A 775 5.82 -33.73 -20.46
N ASN A 776 4.82 -33.00 -19.97
CA ASN A 776 4.74 -31.54 -20.09
C ASN A 776 5.43 -30.74 -18.96
N LYS A 777 6.01 -31.39 -17.94
CA LYS A 777 6.68 -30.73 -16.80
C LYS A 777 8.21 -30.85 -16.77
N LYS A 778 8.86 -31.27 -17.86
CA LYS A 778 10.34 -31.24 -17.98
C LYS A 778 10.82 -30.60 -19.28
N ILE A 779 10.95 -29.28 -19.30
CA ILE A 779 11.97 -28.58 -20.10
C ILE A 779 12.55 -27.42 -19.27
N PRO A 780 13.75 -27.57 -18.70
CA PRO A 780 14.56 -26.44 -18.28
C PRO A 780 15.45 -25.96 -19.45
N ASN A 781 15.40 -24.65 -19.69
CA ASN A 781 16.38 -23.79 -20.35
C ASN A 781 17.55 -24.45 -21.09
N TYR A 782 17.57 -24.28 -22.43
CA TYR A 782 18.83 -24.15 -23.17
C TYR A 782 18.87 -22.81 -23.91
N GLN A 783 20.05 -22.20 -23.82
CA GLN A 783 20.40 -20.84 -24.23
C GLN A 783 20.16 -20.55 -25.72
N MET A 784 19.69 -19.33 -25.98
CA MET A 784 19.91 -18.63 -27.24
C MET A 784 21.41 -18.50 -27.54
N PHE A 785 21.83 -18.89 -28.75
CA PHE A 785 22.74 -18.11 -29.60
C PHE A 785 22.33 -18.29 -31.08
N PRO A 786 22.50 -17.27 -31.93
CA PRO A 786 21.82 -17.14 -33.21
C PRO A 786 22.68 -17.66 -34.37
N LEU A 787 22.04 -18.12 -35.44
CA LEU A 787 22.71 -18.26 -36.74
C LEU A 787 21.73 -17.88 -37.86
N ARG A 788 22.14 -16.82 -38.56
CA ARG A 788 21.67 -16.34 -39.87
C ARG A 788 21.29 -17.49 -40.80
N ILE A 789 20.13 -17.39 -41.46
CA ILE A 789 19.97 -16.82 -42.82
C ILE A 789 18.57 -16.21 -42.89
#